data_AF-A0A819GR72-F1
#
_entry.id   AF-A0A819GR72-F1
#
_cell.length_a   1.000
_cell.length_b   1.000
_cell.length_c   1.000
_cell.angle_alpha   90.00
_cell.angle_beta   90.00
_cell.angle_gamma   90.00
#
_symmetry.space_group_name_H-M   'P 1'
#
loop_
_entity.id
_entity.type
_entity.pdbx_description
1 polymer ?
#
loop_
_entity_poly.entity_id
_entity_poly.type
_entity_poly.pdbx_seq_one_letter_code
_entity_poly.pdbx_strand_id
1 'polypeptide(L)'
;MSESDSSFSAGGGMELDPAFAAIPKNKSCLCVWRVENFKLVAVPRESHGIFFKGDAYVIYHAEEIRKSTGSSSTTPSTLIQHIHFWIGSEATQDEAGVAAYKTVELDDHLLGNAVQHREVQGNESERFLSYFKSRGGVTYRQGGVASGFHRHQSANEPRLFRLKGRHTVRLFEMPAIDWSNISRGDVYILDLSEVIFIWNGARSNKFERLQAIQRARQLRDERGKTNIVIVEDGEEMKMSKDELKYFEMKLPLKDKRLNLNESIDENDDDRRAEGAHIKLYKCSDESGTLKVTEKKVGPLIKSDLESEDAYIIDNGPYGIWVWVGRRSNPKERREAMRNALGFLQKKGYARTTKVCRVIDGGEPMEFIALFKTWIDSNAQKGLGKTYSKGNIAKIVSSQFDINTMHLHPELAAATQMPDNGSGKKEIYRIDQFKMIPYAESMHGTFFSGDSFVIQYTYGDPQHSYTLIYFWLGHYSSIDEQAAAAIGAVELDKKINGTGTIIRVVQDKEPPHFMAMFQGHMIIFKHGKRSGFRNLQYHDENTNENEDTYLLQVRGISKYDTKAVQVDLRASSLNSNDCFVLFTAQCVYIWCGKGSTGDEREMSKVVASSKSKEPIMVFEGQEKEEFWNHFPYGKETYASDKRLGEHQSSLNSINDHPARLYEISNASGRTTVTEIPNFTQADLDEDDVMLLDAWTCVFLWIGKHSNKTEMKDAERIAFDYLRTDPSHRDSDTPIIKTKQTYEPIHFTGFFGPWDKNYWATKSSYETTKTMLHANNRPEIYAELIRDKPKQNILNRTAVAKYSYEILVKPADELPEDVNPELREVIKLAIRLHSYSTILNFNSLLTMYSITGNSNIGLMETTSISDASSMSHKKIKIGRGYCAICGAKPTGINFDVLTCSSCKAFFRRNGVKPLNQFVCRLSGECKIDERSRRQCTACRLRKCFTMGMIKERIRTEEQNQRHRALVQENRRQKFKKYQQHQEETRLRTMDERPRQGVCSASYLFPNSHLNYIDLIFDLFVENTQTTFPEDFVLSFDNDLTSVLNLYSTPISCLIVFFKQLSQFQQLPVDDRLILLKNNIKILLPILTHLLCKAFDVQIHINHPGLNNINHKMAYASSLFSYIASDDNKLLILLIVVFLFCPCLFTNESLYDAGFISQQSRQLIQYAYDEYTQLLWYYILEKSLDHEEQAVLTYTKIVTTVLHLQNVSSEIYGIVECSVQIDQLHMMMQSVLHLT
;
A
#
# COMPACT_ATOMS: atom_id res chain seq x y z
N MET A 1 -50.89 6.56 55.79
CA MET A 1 -50.83 7.19 57.14
C MET A 1 -49.38 7.50 57.43
N SER A 2 -49.10 8.69 58.00
CA SER A 2 -47.83 9.16 58.58
C SER A 2 -46.58 9.11 57.66
N GLU A 3 -45.82 10.19 57.39
CA GLU A 3 -45.09 11.08 58.33
C GLU A 3 -44.08 10.28 59.19
N SER A 4 -42.83 10.67 59.42
CA SER A 4 -41.97 11.83 59.06
C SER A 4 -40.54 11.26 58.78
N ASP A 5 -39.45 11.96 58.40
CA ASP A 5 -38.97 13.28 58.78
C ASP A 5 -37.97 13.88 57.76
N SER A 6 -37.64 15.16 57.94
CA SER A 6 -37.00 16.01 56.94
C SER A 6 -35.48 16.22 57.10
N SER A 7 -34.91 16.84 56.05
CA SER A 7 -33.76 17.77 56.07
C SER A 7 -32.37 17.25 56.45
N PHE A 8 -31.56 17.00 55.41
CA PHE A 8 -30.25 17.66 55.32
C PHE A 8 -30.00 18.14 53.88
N SER A 9 -30.05 19.45 53.66
CA SER A 9 -29.84 20.09 52.36
C SER A 9 -28.91 21.29 52.50
N ALA A 10 -27.67 21.16 52.01
CA ALA A 10 -26.85 22.27 51.53
C ALA A 10 -25.58 21.72 50.85
N GLY A 11 -25.62 21.59 49.53
CA GLY A 11 -24.51 21.06 48.74
C GLY A 11 -24.67 21.30 47.24
N GLY A 12 -25.11 22.52 46.87
CA GLY A 12 -25.12 23.01 45.48
C GLY A 12 -25.61 22.02 44.42
N GLY A 13 -26.83 21.52 44.52
CA GLY A 13 -27.44 20.75 43.44
C GLY A 13 -27.60 21.65 42.21
N MET A 14 -26.92 21.33 41.12
CA MET A 14 -27.16 22.03 39.85
C MET A 14 -28.58 21.71 39.37
N GLU A 15 -29.29 22.76 38.98
CA GLU A 15 -30.63 22.65 38.40
C GLU A 15 -30.50 21.92 37.06
N LEU A 16 -31.02 20.69 37.02
CA LEU A 16 -30.89 19.78 35.88
C LEU A 16 -31.45 20.42 34.60
N ASP A 17 -30.69 20.35 33.50
CA ASP A 17 -31.12 20.91 32.23
C ASP A 17 -32.49 20.33 31.79
N PRO A 18 -33.51 21.18 31.54
CA PRO A 18 -34.83 20.71 31.12
C PRO A 18 -34.79 19.92 29.80
N ALA A 19 -33.73 20.06 28.99
CA ALA A 19 -33.52 19.28 27.78
C ALA A 19 -33.46 17.76 28.03
N PHE A 20 -33.00 17.32 29.21
CA PHE A 20 -32.87 15.90 29.55
C PHE A 20 -34.19 15.23 29.94
N ALA A 21 -35.21 16.01 30.33
CA ALA A 21 -36.54 15.48 30.65
C ALA A 21 -37.24 14.80 29.46
N ALA A 22 -36.77 15.05 28.23
CA ALA A 22 -37.28 14.44 27.00
C ALA A 22 -36.80 13.00 26.75
N ILE A 23 -35.85 12.49 27.55
CA ILE A 23 -35.24 11.16 27.33
C ILE A 23 -36.23 10.03 27.71
N PRO A 24 -36.56 9.10 26.79
CA PRO A 24 -37.40 7.95 27.10
C PRO A 24 -36.73 7.01 28.12
N LYS A 25 -37.43 6.70 29.22
CA LYS A 25 -36.97 5.68 30.18
C LYS A 25 -37.13 4.29 29.58
N ASN A 26 -36.08 3.46 29.68
CA ASN A 26 -36.07 2.04 29.32
C ASN A 26 -36.53 1.75 27.87
N LYS A 27 -36.11 2.55 26.90
CA LYS A 27 -36.31 2.32 25.47
C LYS A 27 -35.09 2.76 24.66
N SER A 28 -34.83 2.10 23.54
CA SER A 28 -33.84 2.56 22.58
C SER A 28 -34.23 3.93 22.00
N CYS A 29 -33.27 4.85 21.88
CA CYS A 29 -33.49 6.19 21.33
C CYS A 29 -32.20 6.87 20.87
N LEU A 30 -32.34 7.79 19.92
CA LEU A 30 -31.32 8.77 19.56
C LEU A 30 -31.86 10.18 19.88
N CYS A 31 -31.11 10.96 20.65
CA CYS A 31 -31.39 12.35 20.97
C CYS A 31 -30.18 13.21 20.61
N VAL A 32 -30.42 14.39 20.02
CA VAL A 32 -29.38 15.32 19.57
C VAL A 32 -29.76 16.70 20.06
N TRP A 33 -28.83 17.38 20.73
CA TRP A 33 -28.95 18.75 21.19
C TRP A 33 -27.77 19.58 20.67
N ARG A 34 -28.05 20.82 20.29
CA ARG A 34 -27.06 21.83 19.93
C ARG A 34 -26.82 22.74 21.14
N VAL A 35 -25.58 23.15 21.36
CA VAL A 35 -25.29 24.21 22.32
C VAL A 35 -25.64 25.54 21.68
N GLU A 36 -26.62 26.26 22.22
CA GLU A 36 -26.92 27.65 21.82
C GLU A 36 -26.93 28.54 23.07
N ASN A 37 -26.09 29.57 23.11
CA ASN A 37 -26.02 30.55 24.22
C ASN A 37 -25.94 29.88 25.61
N PHE A 38 -24.98 28.94 25.77
CA PHE A 38 -24.75 28.16 27.00
C PHE A 38 -25.90 27.20 27.42
N LYS A 39 -26.89 26.94 26.55
CA LYS A 39 -28.01 26.03 26.81
C LYS A 39 -28.12 24.93 25.76
N LEU A 40 -28.75 23.81 26.12
CA LEU A 40 -29.07 22.74 25.17
C LEU A 40 -30.40 23.00 24.46
N VAL A 41 -30.35 23.07 23.13
CA VAL A 41 -31.53 23.18 22.26
C VAL A 41 -31.70 21.87 21.48
N ALA A 42 -32.87 21.23 21.60
CA ALA A 42 -33.13 19.97 20.93
C ALA A 42 -33.16 20.14 19.40
N VAL A 43 -32.36 19.34 18.69
CA VAL A 43 -32.31 19.34 17.22
C VAL A 43 -33.52 18.55 16.68
N PRO A 44 -34.30 19.10 15.73
CA PRO A 44 -35.41 18.39 15.10
C PRO A 44 -34.97 17.06 14.47
N ARG A 45 -35.83 16.04 14.52
CA ARG A 45 -35.49 14.68 14.05
C ARG A 45 -35.15 14.63 12.56
N GLU A 46 -35.66 15.57 11.79
CA GLU A 46 -35.41 15.72 10.36
C GLU A 46 -33.97 16.20 10.11
N SER A 47 -33.43 17.02 11.02
CA SER A 47 -32.08 17.60 10.96
C SER A 47 -30.99 16.77 11.66
N HIS A 48 -31.32 15.63 12.27
CA HIS A 48 -30.28 14.74 12.85
C HIS A 48 -29.34 14.25 11.75
N GLY A 49 -28.02 14.37 11.99
CA GLY A 49 -26.97 14.16 10.99
C GLY A 49 -26.46 15.44 10.34
N ILE A 50 -27.08 16.60 10.59
CA ILE A 50 -26.61 17.92 10.13
C ILE A 50 -25.96 18.67 11.31
N PHE A 51 -24.67 18.98 11.18
CA PHE A 51 -23.88 19.67 12.19
C PHE A 51 -23.25 20.93 11.60
N PHE A 52 -23.25 22.04 12.35
CA PHE A 52 -22.61 23.29 11.96
C PHE A 52 -21.16 23.33 12.44
N LYS A 53 -20.23 23.78 11.59
CA LYS A 53 -18.79 23.85 11.90
C LYS A 53 -18.48 24.76 13.08
N GLY A 54 -19.26 25.82 13.25
CA GLY A 54 -19.08 26.84 14.30
C GLY A 54 -19.65 26.46 15.67
N ASP A 55 -20.15 25.23 15.87
CA ASP A 55 -20.91 24.87 17.08
C ASP A 55 -20.43 23.57 17.75
N ALA A 56 -20.89 23.36 18.98
CA ALA A 56 -20.78 22.09 19.70
C ALA A 56 -22.16 21.46 19.94
N TYR A 57 -22.20 20.13 20.04
CA TYR A 57 -23.42 19.33 20.18
C TYR A 57 -23.26 18.26 21.25
N VAL A 58 -24.37 17.86 21.86
CA VAL A 58 -24.48 16.69 22.74
C VAL A 58 -25.44 15.70 22.09
N ILE A 59 -25.04 14.42 22.01
CA ILE A 59 -25.79 13.34 21.38
C ILE A 59 -25.91 12.21 22.41
N TYR A 60 -27.11 11.71 22.62
CA TYR A 60 -27.38 10.55 23.46
C TYR A 60 -27.96 9.41 22.61
N HIS A 61 -27.35 8.24 22.70
CA HIS A 61 -27.83 7.01 22.09
C HIS A 61 -28.04 5.94 23.16
N ALA A 62 -29.19 5.28 23.13
CA ALA A 62 -29.50 4.13 23.96
C ALA A 62 -29.99 2.96 23.11
N GLU A 63 -29.53 1.76 23.43
CA GLU A 63 -29.88 0.52 22.74
C GLU A 63 -30.11 -0.62 23.73
N GLU A 64 -31.12 -1.45 23.49
CA GLU A 64 -31.37 -2.66 24.27
C GLU A 64 -30.34 -3.75 23.95
N ILE A 65 -29.75 -4.34 24.99
CA ILE A 65 -28.93 -5.56 24.83
C ILE A 65 -29.84 -6.69 24.32
N ARG A 66 -29.69 -7.05 23.05
CA ARG A 66 -30.34 -8.22 22.45
C ARG A 66 -29.82 -9.49 23.13
N LYS A 67 -30.51 -9.95 24.17
CA LYS A 67 -30.40 -11.35 24.61
C LYS A 67 -30.96 -12.22 23.50
N SER A 68 -30.23 -13.27 23.10
CA SER A 68 -30.73 -14.25 22.14
C SER A 68 -32.08 -14.81 22.60
N THR A 69 -32.96 -15.01 21.63
CA THR A 69 -34.40 -15.19 21.85
C THR A 69 -34.69 -16.47 22.66
N GLY A 70 -35.52 -16.37 23.71
CA GLY A 70 -35.86 -17.58 24.48
C GLY A 70 -36.57 -17.46 25.83
N SER A 71 -36.88 -16.27 26.36
CA SER A 71 -37.80 -16.20 27.52
C SER A 71 -38.59 -14.90 27.62
N SER A 72 -39.91 -15.02 27.69
CA SER A 72 -40.80 -13.97 28.20
C SER A 72 -40.64 -13.84 29.72
N SER A 73 -39.56 -13.19 30.16
CA SER A 73 -39.30 -12.88 31.58
C SER A 73 -39.23 -11.38 31.80
N THR A 74 -40.07 -10.88 32.70
CA THR A 74 -40.30 -9.46 33.01
C THR A 74 -39.16 -8.82 33.83
N THR A 75 -37.91 -9.03 33.42
CA THR A 75 -36.76 -8.24 33.88
C THR A 75 -36.59 -7.05 32.95
N PRO A 76 -36.38 -5.81 33.46
CA PRO A 76 -36.16 -4.65 32.59
C PRO A 76 -34.95 -4.89 31.68
N SER A 77 -35.06 -4.47 30.42
CA SER A 77 -33.97 -4.48 29.46
C SER A 77 -32.85 -3.57 29.96
N THR A 78 -31.66 -4.13 30.17
CA THR A 78 -30.46 -3.31 30.39
C THR A 78 -30.16 -2.58 29.08
N LEU A 79 -30.16 -1.26 29.11
CA LEU A 79 -29.76 -0.42 27.99
C LEU A 79 -28.25 -0.20 28.04
N ILE A 80 -27.57 -0.34 26.91
CA ILE A 80 -26.25 0.28 26.72
C ILE A 80 -26.50 1.75 26.37
N GLN A 81 -25.78 2.65 27.03
CA GLN A 81 -25.97 4.10 26.94
C GLN A 81 -24.67 4.77 26.52
N HIS A 82 -24.74 5.59 25.49
CA HIS A 82 -23.61 6.36 24.96
C HIS A 82 -23.97 7.85 24.93
N ILE A 83 -23.08 8.69 25.43
CA ILE A 83 -23.16 10.15 25.28
C ILE A 83 -21.95 10.60 24.48
N HIS A 84 -22.18 11.25 23.35
CA HIS A 84 -21.13 11.86 22.54
C HIS A 84 -21.25 13.38 22.66
N PHE A 85 -20.13 14.08 22.88
CA PHE A 85 -20.06 15.51 22.59
C PHE A 85 -19.24 15.72 21.34
N TRP A 86 -19.84 16.37 20.35
CA TRP A 86 -19.24 16.64 19.05
C TRP A 86 -18.82 18.10 18.97
N ILE A 87 -17.60 18.35 18.50
CA ILE A 87 -17.00 19.68 18.41
C ILE A 87 -16.70 19.99 16.93
N GLY A 88 -17.30 21.06 16.41
CA GLY A 88 -17.04 21.56 15.07
C GLY A 88 -15.67 22.22 14.93
N SER A 89 -15.15 22.29 13.69
CA SER A 89 -13.81 22.83 13.41
C SER A 89 -13.63 24.31 13.72
N GLU A 90 -14.73 25.05 13.81
CA GLU A 90 -14.79 26.50 14.06
C GLU A 90 -15.51 26.82 15.39
N ALA A 91 -15.85 25.79 16.17
CA ALA A 91 -16.59 25.93 17.43
C ALA A 91 -15.80 26.69 18.49
N THR A 92 -16.47 27.55 19.26
CA THR A 92 -15.79 28.30 20.32
C THR A 92 -15.36 27.39 21.47
N GLN A 93 -14.30 27.78 22.19
CA GLN A 93 -13.84 27.05 23.37
C GLN A 93 -14.93 26.98 24.45
N ASP A 94 -15.77 28.02 24.56
CA ASP A 94 -16.87 28.07 25.52
C ASP A 94 -18.00 27.09 25.16
N GLU A 95 -18.42 27.02 23.89
CA GLU A 95 -19.43 26.06 23.44
C GLU A 95 -18.94 24.60 23.58
N ALA A 96 -17.68 24.34 23.21
CA ALA A 96 -17.05 23.04 23.42
C ALA A 96 -16.96 22.68 24.92
N GLY A 97 -16.67 23.66 25.77
CA GLY A 97 -16.69 23.53 27.22
C GLY A 97 -18.08 23.21 27.78
N VAL A 98 -19.12 23.89 27.28
CA VAL A 98 -20.52 23.61 27.63
C VAL A 98 -20.94 22.21 27.20
N ALA A 99 -20.60 21.77 25.99
CA ALA A 99 -20.95 20.43 25.53
C ALA A 99 -20.30 19.35 26.40
N ALA A 100 -19.01 19.49 26.73
CA ALA A 100 -18.30 18.58 27.62
C ALA A 100 -18.90 18.59 29.06
N TYR A 101 -19.19 19.77 29.60
CA TYR A 101 -19.84 19.93 30.90
C TYR A 101 -21.24 19.28 30.93
N LYS A 102 -22.07 19.51 29.91
CA LYS A 102 -23.42 18.95 29.78
C LYS A 102 -23.41 17.44 29.58
N THR A 103 -22.37 16.87 28.98
CA THR A 103 -22.16 15.41 28.93
C THR A 103 -21.94 14.81 30.32
N VAL A 104 -21.20 15.49 31.21
CA VAL A 104 -21.03 15.03 32.60
C VAL A 104 -22.34 15.17 33.39
N GLU A 105 -23.07 16.29 33.22
CA GLU A 105 -24.39 16.52 33.84
C GLU A 105 -25.40 15.43 33.43
N LEU A 106 -25.41 15.03 32.15
CA LEU A 106 -26.26 13.97 31.64
C LEU A 106 -25.85 12.57 32.15
N ASP A 107 -24.55 12.26 32.23
CA ASP A 107 -24.09 10.98 32.79
C ASP A 107 -24.46 10.86 34.28
N ASP A 108 -24.27 11.93 35.07
CA ASP A 108 -24.71 11.96 36.47
C ASP A 108 -26.25 11.79 36.59
N HIS A 109 -27.05 12.34 35.67
CA HIS A 109 -28.50 12.10 35.58
C HIS A 109 -28.84 10.63 35.26
N LEU A 110 -28.04 9.97 34.43
CA LEU A 110 -28.14 8.56 34.07
C LEU A 110 -27.46 7.62 35.09
N LEU A 111 -27.23 8.12 36.31
CA LEU A 111 -26.63 7.41 37.46
C LEU A 111 -25.17 6.99 37.24
N GLY A 112 -24.45 7.62 36.31
CA GLY A 112 -23.05 7.32 36.01
C GLY A 112 -22.87 5.94 35.40
N ASN A 113 -23.63 5.61 34.34
CA ASN A 113 -23.52 4.34 33.61
C ASN A 113 -23.28 4.52 32.10
N ALA A 114 -23.20 5.75 31.60
CA ALA A 114 -23.07 5.99 30.17
C ALA A 114 -21.59 6.05 29.74
N VAL A 115 -21.28 5.44 28.60
CA VAL A 115 -19.98 5.59 27.94
C VAL A 115 -19.93 7.00 27.32
N GLN A 116 -18.95 7.80 27.70
CA GLN A 116 -18.80 9.16 27.17
C GLN A 116 -17.77 9.18 26.05
N HIS A 117 -18.08 9.84 24.94
CA HIS A 117 -17.24 9.93 23.75
C HIS A 117 -16.96 11.39 23.39
N ARG A 118 -15.70 11.71 23.15
CA ARG A 118 -15.29 12.98 22.55
C ARG A 118 -15.16 12.81 21.04
N GLU A 119 -16.03 13.48 20.30
CA GLU A 119 -16.04 13.48 18.85
C GLU A 119 -15.55 14.84 18.32
N VAL A 120 -14.72 14.83 17.30
CA VAL A 120 -14.21 16.04 16.63
C VAL A 120 -14.49 15.91 15.14
N GLN A 121 -14.95 17.00 14.52
CA GLN A 121 -15.31 17.06 13.10
C GLN A 121 -14.25 16.40 12.20
N GLY A 122 -14.67 15.44 11.38
CA GLY A 122 -13.81 14.72 10.44
C GLY A 122 -12.92 13.63 11.06
N ASN A 123 -12.93 13.49 12.38
CA ASN A 123 -12.17 12.52 13.16
C ASN A 123 -13.05 11.71 14.13
N GLU A 124 -14.35 11.59 13.83
CA GLU A 124 -15.31 10.89 14.68
C GLU A 124 -15.07 9.39 14.79
N SER A 125 -15.61 8.78 15.85
CA SER A 125 -15.71 7.32 15.99
C SER A 125 -16.65 6.73 14.93
N GLU A 126 -16.32 5.54 14.41
CA GLU A 126 -17.19 4.85 13.47
C GLU A 126 -18.55 4.49 14.10
N ARG A 127 -18.59 4.33 15.44
CA ARG A 127 -19.83 4.23 16.23
C ARG A 127 -20.71 5.47 16.07
N PHE A 128 -20.17 6.67 16.28
CA PHE A 128 -20.92 7.93 16.10
C PHE A 128 -21.48 8.06 14.68
N LEU A 129 -20.67 7.74 13.67
CA LEU A 129 -21.07 7.79 12.26
C LEU A 129 -22.18 6.77 11.96
N SER A 130 -22.12 5.57 12.56
CA SER A 130 -23.10 4.50 12.33
C SER A 130 -24.55 4.92 12.63
N TYR A 131 -24.76 5.82 13.59
CA TYR A 131 -26.09 6.35 13.94
C TYR A 131 -26.77 7.11 12.78
N PHE A 132 -25.99 7.55 11.78
CA PHE A 132 -26.45 8.34 10.65
C PHE A 132 -26.37 7.59 9.30
N LYS A 133 -25.94 6.32 9.27
CA LYS A 133 -25.90 5.48 8.04
C LYS A 133 -27.24 5.52 7.27
N SER A 134 -28.36 5.31 7.97
CA SER A 134 -29.71 5.31 7.40
C SER A 134 -30.18 6.65 6.82
N ARG A 135 -29.44 7.74 7.08
CA ARG A 135 -29.72 9.11 6.63
C ARG A 135 -28.78 9.57 5.51
N GLY A 136 -27.92 8.68 5.01
CA GLY A 136 -26.88 9.02 4.02
C GLY A 136 -25.61 9.59 4.64
N GLY A 137 -25.39 9.40 5.94
CA GLY A 137 -24.19 9.86 6.66
C GLY A 137 -24.34 11.23 7.32
N VAL A 138 -23.22 11.94 7.47
CA VAL A 138 -23.13 13.20 8.23
C VAL A 138 -22.88 14.38 7.29
N THR A 139 -23.60 15.49 7.50
CA THR A 139 -23.43 16.75 6.75
C THR A 139 -22.88 17.85 7.64
N TYR A 140 -21.73 18.43 7.28
CA TYR A 140 -21.15 19.59 7.95
C TYR A 140 -21.48 20.88 7.21
N ARG A 141 -22.16 21.80 7.89
CA ARG A 141 -22.64 23.09 7.39
C ARG A 141 -21.75 24.25 7.82
N GLN A 142 -21.66 25.27 6.98
CA GLN A 142 -20.94 26.51 7.29
C GLN A 142 -21.69 27.36 8.31
N GLY A 143 -20.95 28.11 9.13
CA GLY A 143 -21.50 28.97 10.18
C GLY A 143 -21.86 28.25 11.49
N GLY A 144 -22.65 28.92 12.33
CA GLY A 144 -23.04 28.47 13.67
C GLY A 144 -23.91 29.51 14.40
N VAL A 145 -24.09 29.32 15.71
CA VAL A 145 -24.86 30.20 16.62
C VAL A 145 -24.25 31.60 16.65
N ALA A 146 -22.93 31.70 16.78
CA ALA A 146 -22.20 32.96 16.80
C ALA A 146 -22.33 33.80 15.50
N SER A 147 -22.70 33.17 14.38
CA SER A 147 -22.98 33.83 13.10
C SER A 147 -24.49 33.98 12.80
N GLY A 148 -25.36 33.68 13.76
CA GLY A 148 -26.81 33.87 13.67
C GLY A 148 -27.58 32.76 12.96
N PHE A 149 -26.95 31.62 12.63
CA PHE A 149 -27.60 30.52 11.93
C PHE A 149 -28.41 29.62 12.88
N HIS A 150 -29.59 30.09 13.29
CA HIS A 150 -30.48 29.35 14.21
C HIS A 150 -31.42 28.35 13.51
N ARG A 151 -31.62 28.44 12.18
CA ARG A 151 -32.37 27.48 11.35
C ARG A 151 -31.86 27.50 9.91
N HIS A 152 -32.28 26.50 9.12
CA HIS A 152 -31.94 26.37 7.70
C HIS A 152 -32.00 27.70 6.95
N GLN A 153 -30.88 28.07 6.31
CA GLN A 153 -30.84 29.12 5.29
C GLN A 153 -31.85 28.82 4.18
N SER A 154 -32.19 29.85 3.38
CA SER A 154 -33.01 29.76 2.19
C SER A 154 -32.66 28.50 1.37
N ALA A 155 -33.62 27.61 1.14
CA ALA A 155 -33.41 26.35 0.43
C ALA A 155 -32.91 26.54 -1.02
N ASN A 156 -32.99 27.78 -1.53
CA ASN A 156 -32.69 28.16 -2.91
C ASN A 156 -31.32 28.86 -3.09
N GLU A 157 -30.44 28.80 -2.08
CA GLU A 157 -29.08 29.36 -2.18
C GLU A 157 -28.09 28.35 -2.80
N PRO A 158 -27.34 28.74 -3.86
CA PRO A 158 -26.31 27.90 -4.47
C PRO A 158 -25.22 27.45 -3.50
N ARG A 159 -24.90 26.15 -3.49
CA ARG A 159 -23.88 25.54 -2.61
C ARG A 159 -23.01 24.56 -3.38
N LEU A 160 -21.77 24.40 -2.92
CA LEU A 160 -20.88 23.31 -3.31
C LEU A 160 -20.62 22.44 -2.10
N PHE A 161 -20.91 21.15 -2.20
CA PHE A 161 -20.56 20.16 -1.19
C PHE A 161 -19.46 19.24 -1.72
N ARG A 162 -18.45 18.94 -0.88
CA ARG A 162 -17.53 17.82 -1.08
C ARG A 162 -18.07 16.61 -0.36
N LEU A 163 -18.20 15.49 -1.06
CA LEU A 163 -18.59 14.20 -0.54
C LEU A 163 -17.34 13.32 -0.42
N LYS A 164 -17.09 12.80 0.78
CA LYS A 164 -15.93 11.94 1.07
C LYS A 164 -16.27 10.82 2.08
N GLY A 165 -15.74 9.62 1.87
CA GLY A 165 -15.76 8.51 2.83
C GLY A 165 -16.28 7.19 2.26
N ARG A 166 -15.65 6.07 2.65
CA ARG A 166 -15.91 4.72 2.10
C ARG A 166 -17.11 3.97 2.67
N HIS A 167 -17.40 4.07 3.96
CA HIS A 167 -18.52 3.30 4.59
C HIS A 167 -19.62 4.20 5.16
N THR A 168 -19.22 5.26 5.86
CA THR A 168 -20.14 6.35 6.23
C THR A 168 -19.66 7.64 5.59
N VAL A 169 -20.50 8.19 4.73
CA VAL A 169 -20.19 9.41 3.97
C VAL A 169 -20.23 10.65 4.86
N ARG A 170 -19.29 11.54 4.62
CA ARG A 170 -19.23 12.89 5.15
C ARG A 170 -19.42 13.90 4.02
N LEU A 171 -20.43 14.76 4.15
CA LEU A 171 -20.76 15.81 3.19
C LEU A 171 -20.35 17.17 3.77
N PHE A 172 -19.25 17.72 3.27
CA PHE A 172 -18.69 18.99 3.71
C PHE A 172 -19.21 20.13 2.83
N GLU A 173 -19.87 21.14 3.41
CA GLU A 173 -20.16 22.38 2.70
C GLU A 173 -18.87 23.20 2.51
N MET A 174 -18.57 23.53 1.25
CA MET A 174 -17.38 24.31 0.87
C MET A 174 -17.62 25.80 1.16
N PRO A 175 -16.57 26.57 1.52
CA PRO A 175 -16.72 27.98 1.87
C PRO A 175 -17.11 28.85 0.66
N ALA A 176 -16.78 28.40 -0.56
CA ALA A 176 -17.17 29.04 -1.81
C ALA A 176 -17.35 28.00 -2.93
N ILE A 177 -18.17 28.35 -3.93
CA ILE A 177 -18.24 27.63 -5.20
C ILE A 177 -17.04 28.07 -6.05
N ASP A 178 -15.94 27.30 -6.00
CA ASP A 178 -14.69 27.64 -6.69
C ASP A 178 -13.85 26.37 -6.95
N TRP A 179 -13.10 26.34 -8.06
CA TRP A 179 -12.24 25.20 -8.44
C TRP A 179 -11.12 24.91 -7.43
N SER A 180 -10.69 25.89 -6.62
CA SER A 180 -9.70 25.67 -5.55
C SER A 180 -10.20 24.76 -4.43
N ASN A 181 -11.52 24.59 -4.28
CA ASN A 181 -12.12 23.65 -3.33
C ASN A 181 -12.33 22.24 -3.92
N ILE A 182 -11.99 22.01 -5.19
CA ILE A 182 -12.25 20.77 -5.94
C ILE A 182 -10.94 19.97 -6.14
N SER A 183 -10.98 18.69 -5.79
CA SER A 183 -9.88 17.72 -5.93
C SER A 183 -10.17 16.69 -7.02
N ARG A 184 -9.16 15.94 -7.48
CA ARG A 184 -9.40 14.86 -8.46
C ARG A 184 -9.82 13.52 -7.84
N GLY A 185 -9.84 13.40 -6.51
CA GLY A 185 -10.12 12.15 -5.81
C GLY A 185 -11.39 12.11 -4.96
N ASP A 186 -12.08 13.24 -4.77
CA ASP A 186 -13.38 13.28 -4.08
C ASP A 186 -14.54 13.44 -5.09
N VAL A 187 -15.79 13.27 -4.64
CA VAL A 187 -17.01 13.60 -5.42
C VAL A 187 -17.60 14.92 -4.92
N TYR A 188 -18.17 15.72 -5.82
CA TYR A 188 -18.71 17.04 -5.50
C TYR A 188 -20.16 17.20 -5.94
N ILE A 189 -21.00 17.75 -5.07
CA ILE A 189 -22.40 18.08 -5.37
C ILE A 189 -22.52 19.60 -5.43
N LEU A 190 -22.68 20.14 -6.64
CA LEU A 190 -23.03 21.54 -6.87
C LEU A 190 -24.56 21.64 -6.91
N ASP A 191 -25.11 22.13 -5.81
CA ASP A 191 -26.55 22.35 -5.63
C ASP A 191 -26.92 23.77 -6.06
N LEU A 192 -27.65 23.90 -7.17
CA LEU A 192 -28.15 25.17 -7.69
C LEU A 192 -29.68 25.30 -7.55
N SER A 193 -30.29 24.53 -6.63
CA SER A 193 -31.74 24.50 -6.33
C SER A 193 -32.60 23.84 -7.41
N GLU A 194 -32.58 24.38 -8.62
CA GLU A 194 -33.37 23.94 -9.79
C GLU A 194 -32.62 22.86 -10.61
N VAL A 195 -31.30 22.81 -10.45
CA VAL A 195 -30.41 21.80 -11.05
C VAL A 195 -29.37 21.41 -10.01
N ILE A 196 -29.09 20.11 -9.88
CA ILE A 196 -27.99 19.56 -9.09
C ILE A 196 -26.99 18.94 -10.06
N PHE A 197 -25.73 19.40 -10.02
CA PHE A 197 -24.63 18.74 -10.72
C PHE A 197 -23.85 17.88 -9.73
N ILE A 198 -23.60 16.63 -10.10
CA ILE A 198 -22.62 15.76 -9.45
C ILE A 198 -21.37 15.79 -10.33
N TRP A 199 -20.27 16.34 -9.81
CA TRP A 199 -18.97 16.31 -10.48
C TRP A 199 -18.09 15.25 -9.80
N ASN A 200 -17.66 14.25 -10.56
CA ASN A 200 -16.81 13.16 -10.06
C ASN A 200 -15.35 13.43 -10.42
N GLY A 201 -14.48 13.49 -9.42
CA GLY A 201 -13.04 13.48 -9.66
C GLY A 201 -12.60 12.19 -10.38
N ALA A 202 -11.60 12.27 -11.27
CA ALA A 202 -11.14 11.14 -12.07
C ALA A 202 -10.72 9.90 -11.23
N ARG A 203 -10.23 10.12 -10.00
CA ARG A 203 -9.85 9.07 -9.03
C ARG A 203 -10.88 8.81 -7.92
N SER A 204 -12.05 9.45 -7.97
CA SER A 204 -13.10 9.27 -6.95
C SER A 204 -13.65 7.85 -6.93
N ASN A 205 -13.92 7.31 -5.74
CA ASN A 205 -14.33 5.90 -5.61
C ASN A 205 -15.82 5.70 -5.98
N LYS A 206 -16.17 4.46 -6.34
CA LYS A 206 -17.49 4.09 -6.88
C LYS A 206 -18.61 4.21 -5.85
N PHE A 207 -18.31 3.94 -4.57
CA PHE A 207 -19.23 4.11 -3.46
C PHE A 207 -19.60 5.58 -3.27
N GLU A 208 -18.62 6.49 -3.24
CA GLU A 208 -18.85 7.94 -3.16
C GLU A 208 -19.72 8.46 -4.32
N ARG A 209 -19.51 7.97 -5.55
CA ARG A 209 -20.35 8.33 -6.71
C ARG A 209 -21.79 7.84 -6.56
N LEU A 210 -22.00 6.62 -6.04
CA LEU A 210 -23.34 6.08 -5.77
C LEU A 210 -24.04 6.83 -4.62
N GLN A 211 -23.32 7.18 -3.56
CA GLN A 211 -23.84 7.96 -2.45
C GLN A 211 -24.11 9.41 -2.85
N ALA A 212 -23.33 10.00 -3.75
CA ALA A 212 -23.62 11.31 -4.35
C ALA A 212 -24.94 11.28 -5.14
N ILE A 213 -25.18 10.22 -5.92
CA ILE A 213 -26.47 9.98 -6.59
C ILE A 213 -27.60 9.87 -5.57
N GLN A 214 -27.43 9.09 -4.49
CA GLN A 214 -28.46 8.93 -3.47
C GLN A 214 -28.77 10.27 -2.78
N ARG A 215 -27.75 11.07 -2.45
CA ARG A 215 -27.91 12.38 -1.82
C ARG A 215 -28.54 13.41 -2.76
N ALA A 216 -28.15 13.44 -4.03
CA ALA A 216 -28.77 14.30 -5.03
C ALA A 216 -30.25 13.93 -5.27
N ARG A 217 -30.59 12.64 -5.24
CA ARG A 217 -31.99 12.17 -5.29
C ARG A 217 -32.78 12.66 -4.07
N GLN A 218 -32.24 12.55 -2.85
CA GLN A 218 -32.88 13.10 -1.65
C GLN A 218 -33.11 14.62 -1.77
N LEU A 219 -32.08 15.39 -2.16
CA LEU A 219 -32.18 16.84 -2.33
C LEU A 219 -33.20 17.25 -3.41
N ARG A 220 -33.32 16.47 -4.49
CA ARG A 220 -34.39 16.60 -5.48
C ARG A 220 -35.75 16.29 -4.86
N ASP A 221 -35.89 15.14 -4.20
CA ASP A 221 -37.18 14.65 -3.69
C ASP A 221 -37.71 15.55 -2.54
N GLU A 222 -36.82 16.18 -1.76
CA GLU A 222 -37.11 17.24 -0.78
C GLU A 222 -37.68 18.53 -1.42
N ARG A 223 -37.40 18.80 -2.71
CA ARG A 223 -37.71 20.08 -3.39
C ARG A 223 -38.63 19.97 -4.60
N GLY A 224 -38.79 18.77 -5.18
CA GLY A 224 -39.61 18.49 -6.35
C GLY A 224 -38.83 18.24 -7.64
N LYS A 225 -39.09 19.04 -8.68
CA LYS A 225 -38.73 18.73 -10.09
C LYS A 225 -37.32 19.20 -10.49
N THR A 226 -36.31 18.88 -9.67
CA THR A 226 -34.91 19.25 -9.92
C THR A 226 -34.22 18.28 -10.90
N ASN A 227 -33.49 18.80 -11.89
CA ASN A 227 -32.65 17.97 -12.78
C ASN A 227 -31.38 17.51 -12.04
N ILE A 228 -30.91 16.29 -12.32
CA ILE A 228 -29.63 15.76 -11.79
C ILE A 228 -28.70 15.46 -12.96
N VAL A 229 -27.59 16.19 -13.06
CA VAL A 229 -26.60 16.06 -14.13
C VAL A 229 -25.32 15.46 -13.54
N ILE A 230 -24.80 14.40 -14.16
CA ILE A 230 -23.56 13.74 -13.74
C ILE A 230 -22.45 14.11 -14.71
N VAL A 231 -21.35 14.61 -14.17
CA VAL A 231 -20.20 15.17 -14.89
C VAL A 231 -18.95 14.43 -14.41
N GLU A 232 -18.18 13.86 -15.33
CA GLU A 232 -16.90 13.21 -15.00
C GLU A 232 -15.74 14.19 -15.29
N ASP A 233 -14.69 14.20 -14.47
CA ASP A 233 -13.50 15.04 -14.67
C ASP A 233 -12.83 14.81 -16.04
N GLY A 234 -12.77 15.84 -16.87
CA GLY A 234 -12.25 15.78 -18.24
C GLY A 234 -13.34 15.52 -19.29
N GLU A 235 -14.58 15.26 -18.87
CA GLU A 235 -15.74 15.07 -19.75
C GLU A 235 -16.75 16.22 -19.68
N GLU A 236 -16.40 17.37 -19.06
CA GLU A 236 -17.33 18.50 -18.89
C GLU A 236 -17.92 18.99 -20.22
N MET A 237 -17.14 18.93 -21.30
CA MET A 237 -17.55 19.31 -22.65
C MET A 237 -18.56 18.35 -23.31
N LYS A 238 -18.89 17.20 -22.68
CA LYS A 238 -19.92 16.27 -23.17
C LYS A 238 -21.35 16.65 -22.72
N MET A 239 -21.50 17.57 -21.77
CA MET A 239 -22.81 18.10 -21.36
C MET A 239 -23.54 18.76 -22.54
N SER A 240 -24.88 18.85 -22.46
CA SER A 240 -25.63 19.64 -23.44
C SER A 240 -25.24 21.13 -23.36
N LYS A 241 -25.47 21.89 -24.44
CA LYS A 241 -25.06 23.31 -24.52
C LYS A 241 -25.66 24.17 -23.40
N ASP A 242 -26.89 23.88 -22.99
CA ASP A 242 -27.58 24.65 -21.96
C ASP A 242 -27.16 24.23 -20.53
N GLU A 243 -26.89 22.94 -20.32
CA GLU A 243 -26.27 22.43 -19.08
C GLU A 243 -24.87 23.00 -18.86
N LEU A 244 -24.01 22.92 -19.88
CA LEU A 244 -22.65 23.48 -19.84
C LEU A 244 -22.67 24.98 -19.55
N LYS A 245 -23.56 25.73 -20.21
CA LYS A 245 -23.71 27.18 -19.99
C LYS A 245 -24.19 27.51 -18.57
N TYR A 246 -25.09 26.71 -18.00
CA TYR A 246 -25.58 26.91 -16.63
C TYR A 246 -24.52 26.52 -15.58
N PHE A 247 -23.75 25.46 -15.84
CA PHE A 247 -22.59 25.05 -15.05
C PHE A 247 -21.49 26.12 -15.05
N GLU A 248 -21.07 26.60 -16.24
CA GLU A 248 -20.03 27.63 -16.38
C GLU A 248 -20.41 28.99 -15.76
N MET A 249 -21.70 29.29 -15.58
CA MET A 249 -22.15 30.48 -14.85
C MET A 249 -21.76 30.44 -13.35
N LYS A 250 -21.44 29.25 -12.81
CA LYS A 250 -21.10 29.02 -11.40
C LYS A 250 -19.70 28.44 -11.18
N LEU A 251 -19.21 27.60 -12.09
CA LEU A 251 -17.86 27.02 -12.12
C LEU A 251 -17.28 27.17 -13.54
N PRO A 252 -16.73 28.35 -13.90
CA PRO A 252 -16.22 28.59 -15.25
C PRO A 252 -15.04 27.66 -15.58
N LEU A 253 -15.09 26.94 -16.71
CA LEU A 253 -14.03 25.97 -17.05
C LEU A 253 -12.67 26.62 -17.31
N LYS A 254 -12.66 27.88 -17.76
CA LYS A 254 -11.43 28.70 -17.91
C LYS A 254 -10.61 28.88 -16.62
N ASP A 255 -11.27 28.75 -15.46
CA ASP A 255 -10.64 28.96 -14.15
C ASP A 255 -10.24 27.61 -13.50
N LYS A 256 -10.56 26.47 -14.16
CA LYS A 256 -10.12 25.11 -13.77
C LYS A 256 -8.61 24.99 -14.01
N ARG A 257 -7.85 24.73 -12.95
CA ARG A 257 -6.40 24.52 -13.02
C ARG A 257 -6.10 23.18 -13.69
N LEU A 258 -5.08 23.13 -14.55
CA LEU A 258 -4.64 21.91 -15.25
C LEU A 258 -4.29 20.77 -14.28
N ASN A 259 -3.74 21.12 -13.13
CA ASN A 259 -3.54 20.23 -11.98
C ASN A 259 -4.45 20.71 -10.84
N LEU A 260 -5.68 20.21 -10.76
CA LEU A 260 -6.45 20.24 -9.51
C LEU A 260 -5.69 19.41 -8.45
N ASN A 261 -5.77 19.83 -7.19
CA ASN A 261 -5.03 19.19 -6.11
C ASN A 261 -5.39 17.69 -6.02
N GLU A 262 -4.39 16.86 -5.72
CA GLU A 262 -4.64 15.50 -5.29
C GLU A 262 -5.24 15.55 -3.88
N SER A 263 -6.29 14.77 -3.64
CA SER A 263 -6.89 14.63 -2.32
C SER A 263 -5.97 13.77 -1.45
N ILE A 264 -5.10 14.42 -0.67
CA ILE A 264 -4.34 13.74 0.37
C ILE A 264 -5.34 13.30 1.44
N ASP A 265 -5.33 12.01 1.81
CA ASP A 265 -6.03 11.55 3.01
C ASP A 265 -5.19 11.89 4.23
N GLU A 266 -5.39 13.11 4.75
CA GLU A 266 -4.72 13.68 5.94
C GLU A 266 -4.82 12.79 7.19
N ASN A 267 -5.67 11.75 7.18
CA ASN A 267 -5.94 10.83 8.28
C ASN A 267 -5.36 9.42 8.12
N ASP A 268 -4.77 9.04 6.97
CA ASP A 268 -4.26 7.67 6.74
C ASP A 268 -2.76 7.52 7.07
N ASP A 269 -1.95 8.57 6.93
CA ASP A 269 -0.50 8.48 7.18
C ASP A 269 -0.16 8.24 8.67
N ASP A 270 -0.98 8.74 9.61
CA ASP A 270 -0.83 8.49 11.05
C ASP A 270 -1.17 7.04 11.47
N ARG A 271 -1.84 6.25 10.61
CA ARG A 271 -2.32 4.89 10.95
C ARG A 271 -1.23 3.81 10.85
N ARG A 272 -0.04 4.15 10.37
CA ARG A 272 1.14 3.25 10.32
C ARG A 272 2.32 3.77 11.13
N ALA A 273 2.07 4.36 12.29
CA ALA A 273 3.05 4.27 13.37
C ALA A 273 3.31 2.79 13.70
N GLU A 274 4.58 2.42 13.88
CA GLU A 274 5.00 1.07 14.29
C GLU A 274 4.18 0.61 15.50
N GLY A 275 3.79 -0.66 15.53
CA GLY A 275 2.79 -1.22 16.46
C GLY A 275 3.00 -0.82 17.91
N ALA A 276 2.37 0.28 18.33
CA ALA A 276 2.49 0.81 19.66
C ALA A 276 1.83 -0.17 20.63
N HIS A 277 2.64 -0.89 21.41
CA HIS A 277 2.12 -1.78 22.45
C HIS A 277 1.14 -1.02 23.33
N ILE A 278 -0.08 -1.56 23.52
CA ILE A 278 -1.08 -0.95 24.41
C ILE A 278 -0.45 -0.74 25.80
N LYS A 279 -0.59 0.45 26.35
CA LYS A 279 -0.10 0.77 27.70
C LYS A 279 -1.23 1.13 28.64
N LEU A 280 -1.18 0.59 29.85
CA LEU A 280 -2.08 0.89 30.95
C LEU A 280 -1.38 1.83 31.95
N TYR A 281 -2.00 2.96 32.23
CA TYR A 281 -1.57 3.90 33.26
C TYR A 281 -2.63 3.97 34.36
N LYS A 282 -2.20 4.02 35.63
CA LYS A 282 -3.07 4.34 36.77
C LYS A 282 -3.11 5.86 36.96
N CYS A 283 -4.30 6.40 37.20
CA CYS A 283 -4.52 7.73 37.76
C CYS A 283 -4.74 7.58 39.27
N SER A 284 -4.04 8.37 40.09
CA SER A 284 -4.22 8.39 41.54
C SER A 284 -4.11 9.82 42.07
N ASP A 285 -5.03 10.20 42.95
CA ASP A 285 -5.05 11.50 43.64
C ASP A 285 -4.41 11.51 45.05
N GLU A 286 -3.84 10.39 45.50
CA GLU A 286 -3.28 10.17 46.85
C GLU A 286 -2.31 11.25 47.34
N SER A 287 -1.63 11.95 46.43
CA SER A 287 -0.69 13.04 46.78
C SER A 287 -1.32 14.44 46.83
N GLY A 288 -2.65 14.54 46.84
CA GLY A 288 -3.43 15.80 46.73
C GLY A 288 -3.39 16.44 45.34
N THR A 289 -2.39 16.08 44.54
CA THR A 289 -2.27 16.33 43.09
C THR A 289 -2.38 15.00 42.36
N LEU A 290 -3.16 14.97 41.28
CA LEU A 290 -3.37 13.77 40.48
C LEU A 290 -2.09 13.42 39.71
N LYS A 291 -1.62 12.18 39.83
CA LYS A 291 -0.50 11.63 39.07
C LYS A 291 -0.98 10.53 38.14
N VAL A 292 -0.39 10.49 36.94
CA VAL A 292 -0.59 9.43 35.95
C VAL A 292 0.72 8.65 35.85
N THR A 293 0.68 7.36 36.18
CA THR A 293 1.86 6.47 36.25
C THR A 293 1.65 5.23 35.39
N GLU A 294 2.65 4.86 34.58
CA GLU A 294 2.60 3.63 33.76
C GLU A 294 2.58 2.41 34.69
N LYS A 295 1.54 1.56 34.58
CA LYS A 295 1.34 0.35 35.39
C LYS A 295 1.79 -0.91 34.64
N LYS A 296 1.46 -0.99 33.34
CA LYS A 296 1.67 -2.20 32.53
C LYS A 296 1.77 -1.87 31.04
N VAL A 297 2.59 -2.63 30.32
CA VAL A 297 2.56 -2.72 28.85
C VAL A 297 1.89 -4.05 28.47
N GLY A 298 1.10 -4.07 27.40
CA GLY A 298 0.24 -5.18 26.99
C GLY A 298 0.97 -6.55 26.92
N PRO A 299 0.22 -7.67 27.09
CA PRO A 299 -1.24 -7.78 27.00
C PRO A 299 -1.95 -7.38 28.30
N LEU A 300 -3.15 -6.80 28.15
CA LEU A 300 -4.02 -6.47 29.28
C LEU A 300 -4.94 -7.65 29.62
N ILE A 301 -5.25 -7.85 30.89
CA ILE A 301 -6.25 -8.78 31.42
C ILE A 301 -7.19 -8.03 32.36
N LYS A 302 -8.46 -8.45 32.50
CA LYS A 302 -9.45 -7.68 33.28
C LYS A 302 -8.99 -7.37 34.72
N SER A 303 -8.23 -8.27 35.34
CA SER A 303 -7.66 -8.08 36.69
C SER A 303 -6.57 -7.01 36.80
N ASP A 304 -6.11 -6.42 35.70
CA ASP A 304 -5.23 -5.25 35.74
C ASP A 304 -6.00 -3.97 36.15
N LEU A 305 -7.33 -3.98 36.03
CA LEU A 305 -8.25 -2.89 36.41
C LEU A 305 -8.81 -3.13 37.82
N GLU A 306 -8.66 -2.13 38.70
CA GLU A 306 -9.12 -2.18 40.09
C GLU A 306 -10.25 -1.19 40.31
N SER A 307 -11.41 -1.65 40.79
CA SER A 307 -12.62 -0.82 40.99
C SER A 307 -12.45 0.41 41.89
N GLU A 308 -11.35 0.52 42.64
CA GLU A 308 -11.00 1.67 43.50
C GLU A 308 -10.40 2.85 42.71
N ASP A 309 -9.88 2.66 41.49
CA ASP A 309 -9.09 3.68 40.79
C ASP A 309 -9.65 4.06 39.42
N ALA A 310 -9.08 5.10 38.80
CA ALA A 310 -9.21 5.36 37.36
C ALA A 310 -7.93 4.96 36.60
N TYR A 311 -8.11 4.53 35.35
CA TYR A 311 -7.05 4.04 34.47
C TYR A 311 -7.13 4.69 33.09
N ILE A 312 -5.98 4.96 32.47
CA ILE A 312 -5.89 5.37 31.06
C ILE A 312 -5.24 4.23 30.27
N ILE A 313 -5.92 3.80 29.20
CA ILE A 313 -5.38 2.87 28.21
C ILE A 313 -4.98 3.68 26.98
N ASP A 314 -3.68 3.65 26.69
CA ASP A 314 -3.01 4.32 25.58
C ASP A 314 -2.87 3.34 24.42
N ASN A 315 -3.66 3.56 23.36
CA ASN A 315 -3.62 2.80 22.11
C ASN A 315 -2.98 3.64 20.99
N GLY A 316 -2.11 4.60 21.35
CA GLY A 316 -1.37 5.44 20.42
C GLY A 316 -2.28 6.24 19.46
N PRO A 317 -2.02 6.23 18.13
CA PRO A 317 -2.78 7.03 17.17
C PRO A 317 -4.27 6.62 17.06
N TYR A 318 -4.61 5.39 17.45
CA TYR A 318 -5.97 4.86 17.40
C TYR A 318 -6.90 5.45 18.49
N GLY A 319 -6.36 6.16 19.47
CA GLY A 319 -7.11 6.85 20.54
C GLY A 319 -6.75 6.36 21.94
N ILE A 320 -7.38 6.97 22.95
CA ILE A 320 -7.21 6.60 24.35
C ILE A 320 -8.55 6.30 25.03
N TRP A 321 -8.54 5.35 25.96
CA TRP A 321 -9.69 5.02 26.80
C TRP A 321 -9.41 5.40 28.25
N VAL A 322 -10.40 5.94 28.95
CA VAL A 322 -10.34 6.19 30.39
C VAL A 322 -11.35 5.29 31.08
N TRP A 323 -10.88 4.27 31.77
CA TRP A 323 -11.72 3.40 32.58
C TRP A 323 -11.81 3.94 34.00
N VAL A 324 -13.02 4.01 34.55
CA VAL A 324 -13.27 4.57 35.87
C VAL A 324 -13.89 3.48 36.77
N GLY A 325 -13.16 3.08 37.80
CA GLY A 325 -13.59 2.10 38.79
C GLY A 325 -14.85 2.53 39.51
N ARG A 326 -15.77 1.60 39.76
CA ARG A 326 -17.10 1.92 40.33
C ARG A 326 -17.03 2.50 41.75
N ARG A 327 -15.93 2.21 42.47
CA ARG A 327 -15.64 2.68 43.84
C ARG A 327 -14.60 3.80 43.88
N SER A 328 -14.13 4.28 42.72
CA SER A 328 -13.19 5.40 42.63
C SER A 328 -13.76 6.72 43.18
N ASN A 329 -12.85 7.63 43.55
CA ASN A 329 -13.19 8.90 44.16
C ASN A 329 -14.13 9.71 43.23
N PRO A 330 -15.25 10.27 43.71
CA PRO A 330 -16.11 11.18 42.94
C PRO A 330 -15.39 12.38 42.29
N LYS A 331 -14.19 12.75 42.77
CA LYS A 331 -13.31 13.72 42.10
C LYS A 331 -12.65 13.12 40.87
N GLU A 332 -12.04 11.93 40.98
CA GLU A 332 -11.41 11.22 39.86
C GLU A 332 -12.43 10.89 38.75
N ARG A 333 -13.64 10.42 39.11
CA ARG A 333 -14.71 10.11 38.14
C ARG A 333 -15.17 11.32 37.31
N ARG A 334 -15.16 12.52 37.90
CA ARG A 334 -15.54 13.77 37.22
C ARG A 334 -14.40 14.36 36.39
N GLU A 335 -13.17 14.35 36.92
CA GLU A 335 -12.01 14.88 36.20
C GLU A 335 -11.45 13.91 35.14
N ALA A 336 -11.86 12.63 35.13
CA ALA A 336 -11.40 11.57 34.21
C ALA A 336 -11.21 12.02 32.75
N MET A 337 -12.22 12.69 32.17
CA MET A 337 -12.15 13.19 30.77
C MET A 337 -11.11 14.30 30.61
N ARG A 338 -11.02 15.24 31.58
CA ARG A 338 -10.03 16.32 31.59
C ARG A 338 -8.61 15.76 31.71
N ASN A 339 -8.43 14.70 32.50
CA ASN A 339 -7.15 14.03 32.72
C ASN A 339 -6.64 13.36 31.45
N ALA A 340 -7.52 12.71 30.68
CA ALA A 340 -7.19 12.20 29.35
C ALA A 340 -6.77 13.31 28.38
N LEU A 341 -7.47 14.45 28.34
CA LEU A 341 -7.10 15.57 27.49
C LEU A 341 -5.72 16.16 27.87
N GLY A 342 -5.42 16.26 29.17
CA GLY A 342 -4.09 16.62 29.67
C GLY A 342 -3.02 15.59 29.34
N PHE A 343 -3.36 14.29 29.35
CA PHE A 343 -2.47 13.20 28.95
C PHE A 343 -2.12 13.27 27.46
N LEU A 344 -3.10 13.49 26.56
CA LEU A 344 -2.86 13.71 25.13
C LEU A 344 -1.85 14.86 24.91
N GLN A 345 -2.09 16.01 25.54
CA GLN A 345 -1.21 17.18 25.43
C GLN A 345 0.20 16.87 25.93
N LYS A 346 0.35 16.14 27.04
CA LYS A 346 1.65 15.75 27.61
C LYS A 346 2.40 14.73 26.73
N LYS A 347 1.68 13.88 26.01
CA LYS A 347 2.23 12.89 25.08
C LYS A 347 2.54 13.44 23.68
N GLY A 348 2.02 14.63 23.34
CA GLY A 348 2.19 15.23 22.01
C GLY A 348 1.21 14.69 20.96
N TYR A 349 0.15 13.99 21.37
CA TYR A 349 -0.89 13.52 20.44
C TYR A 349 -1.72 14.68 19.89
N ALA A 350 -2.29 14.49 18.70
CA ALA A 350 -3.13 15.48 18.04
C ALA A 350 -4.38 15.83 18.87
N ARG A 351 -4.86 17.07 18.77
CA ARG A 351 -6.10 17.49 19.46
C ARG A 351 -7.35 16.80 18.91
N THR A 352 -7.25 16.15 17.76
CA THR A 352 -8.28 15.33 17.11
C THR A 352 -8.31 13.88 17.62
N THR A 353 -7.29 13.42 18.36
CA THR A 353 -7.22 12.05 18.88
C THR A 353 -8.46 11.70 19.72
N LYS A 354 -9.03 10.53 19.46
CA LYS A 354 -10.27 10.03 20.06
C LYS A 354 -10.08 9.77 21.56
N VAL A 355 -11.07 10.17 22.36
CA VAL A 355 -11.10 9.93 23.81
C VAL A 355 -12.45 9.35 24.19
N CYS A 356 -12.44 8.17 24.81
CA CYS A 356 -13.63 7.51 25.33
C CYS A 356 -13.48 7.31 26.84
N ARG A 357 -14.46 7.72 27.65
CA ARG A 357 -14.54 7.40 29.08
C ARG A 357 -15.58 6.31 29.29
N VAL A 358 -15.18 5.26 30.00
CA VAL A 358 -15.96 4.08 30.32
C VAL A 358 -15.95 3.85 31.84
N ILE A 359 -16.97 3.16 32.35
CA ILE A 359 -17.16 2.89 33.77
C ILE A 359 -17.16 1.38 34.00
N ASP A 360 -16.63 0.95 35.14
CA ASP A 360 -16.61 -0.43 35.65
C ASP A 360 -18.00 -1.08 35.64
N GLY A 361 -18.17 -2.09 34.77
CA GLY A 361 -19.43 -2.80 34.51
C GLY A 361 -20.31 -2.18 33.41
N GLY A 362 -19.83 -1.14 32.73
CA GLY A 362 -20.46 -0.49 31.57
C GLY A 362 -19.58 -0.51 30.32
N GLU A 363 -18.69 -1.50 30.19
CA GLU A 363 -17.70 -1.54 29.12
C GLU A 363 -18.28 -1.93 27.75
N PRO A 364 -18.04 -1.13 26.68
CA PRO A 364 -18.43 -1.51 25.33
C PRO A 364 -17.43 -2.50 24.72
N MET A 365 -17.85 -3.20 23.66
CA MET A 365 -17.03 -4.26 23.04
C MET A 365 -15.69 -3.75 22.51
N GLU A 366 -15.63 -2.52 22.01
CA GLU A 366 -14.39 -1.88 21.54
C GLU A 366 -13.36 -1.67 22.65
N PHE A 367 -13.79 -1.56 23.91
CA PHE A 367 -12.91 -1.53 25.08
C PHE A 367 -12.49 -2.94 25.49
N ILE A 368 -13.44 -3.88 25.54
CA ILE A 368 -13.21 -5.28 25.94
C ILE A 368 -12.20 -5.96 25.00
N ALA A 369 -12.24 -5.65 23.69
CA ALA A 369 -11.32 -6.16 22.69
C ALA A 369 -9.85 -5.75 22.90
N LEU A 370 -9.54 -4.80 23.79
CA LEU A 370 -8.16 -4.43 24.17
C LEU A 370 -7.54 -5.40 25.19
N PHE A 371 -8.30 -6.40 25.66
CA PHE A 371 -7.91 -7.34 26.70
C PHE A 371 -7.80 -8.77 26.17
N LYS A 372 -6.76 -9.48 26.60
CA LYS A 372 -6.53 -10.91 26.32
C LYS A 372 -7.60 -11.82 26.91
N THR A 373 -8.19 -11.43 28.04
CA THR A 373 -9.23 -12.23 28.70
C THR A 373 -10.13 -11.34 29.54
N TRP A 374 -11.43 -11.44 29.31
CA TRP A 374 -12.47 -10.67 29.99
C TRP A 374 -13.48 -11.61 30.64
N ILE A 375 -13.27 -11.92 31.92
CA ILE A 375 -14.16 -12.81 32.70
C ILE A 375 -14.91 -11.96 33.72
N ASP A 376 -16.25 -11.99 33.69
CA ASP A 376 -17.04 -11.29 34.69
C ASP A 376 -16.94 -11.94 36.07
N SER A 377 -16.45 -11.17 37.04
CA SER A 377 -16.27 -11.58 38.44
C SER A 377 -17.58 -11.95 39.16
N ASN A 378 -18.73 -11.55 38.59
CA ASN A 378 -20.06 -12.00 39.04
C ASN A 378 -20.46 -13.38 38.51
N ALA A 379 -19.85 -13.89 37.43
CA ALA A 379 -20.08 -15.25 36.94
C ALA A 379 -19.44 -16.32 37.85
N GLN A 380 -18.40 -15.95 38.62
CA GLN A 380 -17.65 -16.87 39.49
C GLN A 380 -18.13 -16.94 40.95
N LYS A 381 -19.05 -16.08 41.40
CA LYS A 381 -19.62 -16.14 42.77
C LYS A 381 -20.85 -17.05 42.85
N GLY A 382 -20.67 -18.31 42.47
CA GLY A 382 -21.63 -19.39 42.66
C GLY A 382 -20.93 -20.65 43.13
N LEU A 383 -21.11 -21.01 44.40
CA LEU A 383 -20.68 -22.32 44.93
C LEU A 383 -21.36 -23.46 44.16
N GLY A 384 -20.67 -24.60 44.07
CA GLY A 384 -21.01 -25.66 43.11
C GLY A 384 -22.45 -26.19 43.16
N LYS A 385 -22.91 -26.59 41.96
CA LYS A 385 -24.26 -27.07 41.60
C LYS A 385 -25.32 -25.96 41.38
N THR A 386 -25.72 -25.84 40.11
CA THR A 386 -26.97 -25.24 39.61
C THR A 386 -27.27 -23.78 39.96
N TYR A 387 -26.92 -22.87 39.03
CA TYR A 387 -27.87 -21.85 38.57
C TYR A 387 -27.56 -21.35 37.14
N SER A 388 -27.72 -22.22 36.14
CA SER A 388 -27.85 -21.79 34.74
C SER A 388 -29.17 -21.02 34.60
N LYS A 389 -29.16 -19.69 34.82
CA LYS A 389 -30.36 -18.86 34.76
C LYS A 389 -30.69 -18.49 33.32
N GLY A 390 -31.21 -19.50 32.62
CA GLY A 390 -31.46 -19.56 31.20
C GLY A 390 -31.31 -21.03 30.80
N ASN A 391 -32.34 -21.64 30.22
CA ASN A 391 -32.38 -23.09 29.95
C ASN A 391 -31.33 -23.59 28.94
N ILE A 392 -30.49 -22.70 28.39
CA ILE A 392 -29.60 -22.94 27.26
C ILE A 392 -28.48 -23.95 27.59
N ALA A 393 -28.06 -24.06 28.85
CA ALA A 393 -27.11 -25.09 29.30
C ALA A 393 -27.62 -26.55 29.18
N LYS A 394 -28.91 -26.75 28.83
CA LYS A 394 -29.48 -28.05 28.44
C LYS A 394 -30.01 -28.10 27.00
N ILE A 395 -29.98 -26.99 26.24
CA ILE A 395 -30.62 -26.92 24.92
C ILE A 395 -29.70 -27.42 23.80
N VAL A 396 -28.37 -27.29 23.93
CA VAL A 396 -27.46 -27.53 22.79
C VAL A 396 -26.92 -28.96 22.70
N SER A 397 -27.00 -29.79 23.74
CA SER A 397 -26.55 -31.20 23.65
C SER A 397 -27.58 -32.16 23.04
N SER A 398 -28.86 -31.78 22.94
CA SER A 398 -29.94 -32.75 22.65
C SER A 398 -30.82 -32.45 21.42
N GLN A 399 -30.58 -31.38 20.65
CA GLN A 399 -31.25 -31.20 19.34
C GLN A 399 -30.49 -30.26 18.39
N PHE A 400 -29.29 -30.68 17.96
CA PHE A 400 -28.62 -30.12 16.78
C PHE A 400 -29.29 -30.72 15.52
N ASP A 401 -30.53 -30.32 15.20
CA ASP A 401 -31.26 -30.89 14.05
C ASP A 401 -30.70 -30.34 12.73
N ILE A 402 -29.77 -31.13 12.19
CA ILE A 402 -29.03 -30.98 10.94
C ILE A 402 -29.91 -30.49 9.79
N ASN A 403 -31.16 -30.95 9.70
CA ASN A 403 -32.06 -30.60 8.59
C ASN A 403 -32.58 -29.15 8.68
N THR A 404 -32.48 -28.51 9.84
CA THR A 404 -32.99 -27.16 10.11
C THR A 404 -31.91 -26.08 10.08
N MET A 405 -30.63 -26.42 9.89
CA MET A 405 -29.54 -25.45 10.04
C MET A 405 -29.58 -24.32 9.01
N HIS A 406 -30.17 -24.56 7.83
CA HIS A 406 -30.44 -23.52 6.83
C HIS A 406 -31.54 -22.53 7.24
N LEU A 407 -32.37 -22.86 8.24
CA LEU A 407 -33.36 -21.98 8.86
C LEU A 407 -32.74 -21.10 9.96
N HIS A 408 -31.53 -21.45 10.42
CA HIS A 408 -30.82 -20.79 11.54
C HIS A 408 -29.37 -20.47 11.15
N PRO A 409 -29.12 -19.61 10.15
CA PRO A 409 -27.76 -19.29 9.69
C PRO A 409 -26.88 -18.66 10.80
N GLU A 410 -27.48 -17.91 11.73
CA GLU A 410 -26.79 -17.40 12.93
C GLU A 410 -26.15 -18.52 13.76
N LEU A 411 -26.81 -19.70 13.87
CA LEU A 411 -26.27 -20.85 14.60
C LEU A 411 -25.11 -21.52 13.84
N ALA A 412 -25.16 -21.56 12.51
CA ALA A 412 -24.06 -22.05 11.68
C ALA A 412 -22.80 -21.18 11.81
N ALA A 413 -22.98 -19.85 11.83
CA ALA A 413 -21.91 -18.89 12.07
C ALA A 413 -21.37 -18.97 13.51
N ALA A 414 -22.25 -19.06 14.50
CA ALA A 414 -21.90 -19.23 15.91
C ALA A 414 -21.05 -20.48 16.18
N THR A 415 -21.35 -21.59 15.49
CA THR A 415 -20.71 -22.90 15.73
C THR A 415 -19.60 -23.26 14.72
N GLN A 416 -19.39 -22.42 13.69
CA GLN A 416 -18.47 -22.67 12.59
C GLN A 416 -18.76 -24.00 11.84
N MET A 417 -20.05 -24.28 11.64
CA MET A 417 -20.56 -25.49 10.99
C MET A 417 -21.35 -25.14 9.71
N PRO A 418 -20.79 -25.31 8.49
CA PRO A 418 -21.53 -25.21 7.23
C PRO A 418 -22.58 -26.32 7.03
N ASP A 419 -22.24 -27.54 7.40
CA ASP A 419 -23.14 -28.70 7.48
C ASP A 419 -22.68 -29.65 8.60
N ASN A 420 -23.10 -30.92 8.56
CA ASN A 420 -22.81 -31.93 9.56
C ASN A 420 -21.54 -32.78 9.30
N GLY A 421 -20.73 -32.48 8.28
CA GLY A 421 -19.58 -33.29 7.89
C GLY A 421 -19.92 -34.56 7.08
N SER A 422 -21.14 -34.73 6.58
CA SER A 422 -21.58 -35.93 5.83
C SER A 422 -21.46 -35.85 4.30
N GLY A 423 -21.06 -34.70 3.76
CA GLY A 423 -20.81 -34.49 2.34
C GLY A 423 -19.66 -35.33 1.76
N LYS A 424 -19.50 -35.27 0.44
CA LYS A 424 -18.48 -36.03 -0.29
C LYS A 424 -17.10 -35.45 0.02
N LYS A 425 -16.16 -36.27 0.48
CA LYS A 425 -14.75 -35.89 0.72
C LYS A 425 -13.79 -36.65 -0.18
N GLU A 426 -12.81 -35.92 -0.71
CA GLU A 426 -11.65 -36.45 -1.45
C GLU A 426 -10.39 -35.94 -0.75
N ILE A 427 -9.57 -36.86 -0.22
CA ILE A 427 -8.38 -36.55 0.59
C ILE A 427 -7.12 -36.85 -0.21
N TYR A 428 -6.15 -35.94 -0.13
CA TYR A 428 -4.83 -36.06 -0.72
C TYR A 428 -3.77 -35.83 0.36
N ARG A 429 -2.68 -36.60 0.31
CA ARG A 429 -1.45 -36.37 1.09
C ARG A 429 -0.42 -35.74 0.16
N ILE A 430 0.41 -34.83 0.66
CA ILE A 430 1.57 -34.36 -0.09
C ILE A 430 2.73 -35.35 0.06
N ASP A 431 3.31 -35.75 -1.06
CA ASP A 431 4.50 -36.60 -1.11
C ASP A 431 5.34 -36.16 -2.32
N GLN A 432 6.63 -35.91 -2.13
CA GLN A 432 7.53 -35.36 -3.16
C GLN A 432 6.96 -34.11 -3.88
N PHE A 433 6.35 -33.20 -3.11
CA PHE A 433 5.71 -31.95 -3.59
C PHE A 433 4.50 -32.16 -4.52
N LYS A 434 3.85 -33.33 -4.49
CA LYS A 434 2.67 -33.64 -5.30
C LYS A 434 1.51 -34.12 -4.43
N MET A 435 0.29 -33.77 -4.82
CA MET A 435 -0.94 -34.35 -4.23
C MET A 435 -1.11 -35.80 -4.68
N ILE A 436 -1.05 -36.75 -3.75
CA ILE A 436 -1.32 -38.16 -3.98
C ILE A 436 -2.66 -38.53 -3.29
N PRO A 437 -3.61 -39.20 -3.98
CA PRO A 437 -4.86 -39.64 -3.36
C PRO A 437 -4.63 -40.49 -2.11
N TYR A 438 -5.35 -40.20 -1.04
CA TYR A 438 -5.23 -40.87 0.24
C TYR A 438 -6.29 -41.97 0.39
N ALA A 439 -5.85 -43.18 0.75
CA ALA A 439 -6.70 -44.36 0.79
C ALA A 439 -7.89 -44.20 1.75
N GLU A 440 -9.08 -44.63 1.33
CA GLU A 440 -10.32 -44.49 2.11
C GLU A 440 -10.24 -45.13 3.51
N SER A 441 -9.52 -46.25 3.64
CA SER A 441 -9.27 -46.91 4.94
C SER A 441 -8.42 -46.09 5.92
N MET A 442 -7.76 -45.04 5.44
CA MET A 442 -6.95 -44.12 6.24
C MET A 442 -7.65 -42.79 6.52
N HIS A 443 -8.86 -42.54 6.00
CA HIS A 443 -9.56 -41.27 6.21
C HIS A 443 -9.83 -41.04 7.71
N GLY A 444 -9.44 -39.86 8.21
CA GLY A 444 -9.42 -39.55 9.64
C GLY A 444 -8.07 -39.78 10.33
N THR A 445 -7.16 -40.54 9.71
CA THR A 445 -5.77 -40.65 10.17
C THR A 445 -4.90 -39.56 9.54
N PHE A 446 -4.17 -38.84 10.38
CA PHE A 446 -3.25 -37.77 10.02
C PHE A 446 -1.89 -38.01 10.67
N PHE A 447 -0.87 -37.37 10.12
CA PHE A 447 0.52 -37.52 10.53
C PHE A 447 1.12 -36.12 10.68
N SER A 448 1.62 -35.79 11.87
CA SER A 448 2.25 -34.49 12.18
C SER A 448 3.46 -34.19 11.29
N GLY A 449 4.09 -35.22 10.72
CA GLY A 449 5.21 -35.07 9.79
C GLY A 449 4.83 -34.69 8.36
N ASP A 450 3.54 -34.62 8.02
CA ASP A 450 3.04 -34.44 6.65
C ASP A 450 2.06 -33.24 6.52
N SER A 451 1.73 -32.89 5.27
CA SER A 451 0.63 -31.99 4.91
C SER A 451 -0.43 -32.68 4.04
N PHE A 452 -1.69 -32.26 4.18
CA PHE A 452 -2.83 -32.86 3.50
C PHE A 452 -3.69 -31.79 2.82
N VAL A 453 -4.40 -32.17 1.76
CA VAL A 453 -5.41 -31.34 1.08
C VAL A 453 -6.71 -32.14 0.98
N ILE A 454 -7.84 -31.55 1.37
CA ILE A 454 -9.15 -32.21 1.39
C ILE A 454 -10.15 -31.34 0.63
N GLN A 455 -10.71 -31.88 -0.46
CA GLN A 455 -11.87 -31.30 -1.12
C GLN A 455 -13.14 -31.91 -0.51
N TYR A 456 -14.03 -31.06 -0.01
CA TYR A 456 -15.29 -31.44 0.61
C TYR A 456 -16.46 -30.74 -0.08
N THR A 457 -17.42 -31.50 -0.60
CA THR A 457 -18.60 -30.97 -1.32
C THR A 457 -19.90 -31.37 -0.62
N TYR A 458 -20.74 -30.38 -0.36
CA TYR A 458 -22.03 -30.52 0.33
C TYR A 458 -23.13 -29.69 -0.34
N GLY A 459 -24.40 -29.91 0.05
CA GLY A 459 -25.57 -29.27 -0.55
C GLY A 459 -26.19 -30.05 -1.70
N ASP A 460 -27.23 -29.48 -2.30
CA ASP A 460 -28.03 -30.12 -3.36
C ASP A 460 -27.37 -30.02 -4.74
N PRO A 461 -27.73 -30.88 -5.73
CA PRO A 461 -27.19 -30.82 -7.09
C PRO A 461 -27.37 -29.48 -7.83
N GLN A 462 -28.31 -28.62 -7.40
CA GLN A 462 -28.50 -27.27 -7.93
C GLN A 462 -27.71 -26.18 -7.18
N HIS A 463 -27.31 -26.44 -5.93
CA HIS A 463 -26.68 -25.48 -5.03
C HIS A 463 -25.63 -26.20 -4.18
N SER A 464 -24.60 -26.74 -4.84
CA SER A 464 -23.50 -27.41 -4.18
C SER A 464 -22.40 -26.41 -3.80
N TYR A 465 -21.86 -26.58 -2.60
CA TYR A 465 -20.79 -25.78 -2.05
C TYR A 465 -19.55 -26.66 -1.86
N THR A 466 -18.37 -26.16 -2.21
CA THR A 466 -17.11 -26.89 -2.04
C THR A 466 -16.15 -26.14 -1.14
N LEU A 467 -15.66 -26.83 -0.11
CA LEU A 467 -14.60 -26.39 0.79
C LEU A 467 -13.32 -27.13 0.44
N ILE A 468 -12.18 -26.43 0.44
CA ILE A 468 -10.88 -27.02 0.18
C ILE A 468 -10.00 -26.73 1.40
N TYR A 469 -9.90 -27.70 2.29
CA TYR A 469 -9.00 -27.64 3.43
C TYR A 469 -7.58 -27.97 2.98
N PHE A 470 -6.58 -27.26 3.51
CA PHE A 470 -5.21 -27.77 3.55
C PHE A 470 -4.73 -27.78 5.00
N TRP A 471 -4.43 -28.98 5.50
CA TRP A 471 -4.03 -29.23 6.88
C TRP A 471 -2.51 -29.38 6.95
N LEU A 472 -1.89 -28.64 7.86
CA LEU A 472 -0.44 -28.53 8.01
C LEU A 472 0.00 -29.17 9.34
N GLY A 473 0.73 -30.29 9.26
CA GLY A 473 1.28 -30.96 10.45
C GLY A 473 2.46 -30.19 11.06
N HIS A 474 2.57 -30.19 12.39
CA HIS A 474 3.60 -29.43 13.13
C HIS A 474 5.06 -29.77 12.78
N TYR A 475 5.33 -30.95 12.22
CA TYR A 475 6.66 -31.46 11.88
C TYR A 475 6.89 -31.66 10.37
N SER A 476 5.89 -31.30 9.55
CA SER A 476 6.01 -31.22 8.09
C SER A 476 6.95 -30.11 7.67
N SER A 477 7.62 -30.27 6.52
CA SER A 477 8.62 -29.30 6.07
C SER A 477 7.98 -28.12 5.33
N ILE A 478 8.62 -26.94 5.37
CA ILE A 478 8.07 -25.68 4.85
C ILE A 478 7.74 -25.77 3.35
N ASP A 479 8.55 -26.51 2.60
CA ASP A 479 8.37 -26.82 1.18
C ASP A 479 7.19 -27.78 0.93
N GLU A 480 6.91 -28.71 1.84
CA GLU A 480 5.72 -29.56 1.79
C GLU A 480 4.43 -28.78 2.14
N GLN A 481 4.49 -27.91 3.15
CA GLN A 481 3.39 -27.00 3.51
C GLN A 481 3.06 -26.03 2.36
N ALA A 482 4.09 -25.51 1.69
CA ALA A 482 3.93 -24.68 0.49
C ALA A 482 3.30 -25.48 -0.66
N ALA A 483 3.69 -26.74 -0.87
CA ALA A 483 3.08 -27.61 -1.86
C ALA A 483 1.61 -27.94 -1.54
N ALA A 484 1.22 -28.07 -0.26
CA ALA A 484 -0.18 -28.22 0.15
C ALA A 484 -1.02 -26.98 -0.18
N ALA A 485 -0.50 -25.77 0.11
CA ALA A 485 -1.17 -24.52 -0.23
C ALA A 485 -1.31 -24.32 -1.76
N ILE A 486 -0.29 -24.67 -2.54
CA ILE A 486 -0.36 -24.67 -4.01
C ILE A 486 -1.41 -25.69 -4.49
N GLY A 487 -1.41 -26.90 -3.93
CA GLY A 487 -2.36 -27.96 -4.27
C GLY A 487 -3.82 -27.56 -4.03
N ALA A 488 -4.12 -26.88 -2.92
CA ALA A 488 -5.44 -26.33 -2.65
C ALA A 488 -5.89 -25.31 -3.72
N VAL A 489 -4.99 -24.43 -4.16
CA VAL A 489 -5.24 -23.47 -5.25
C VAL A 489 -5.39 -24.16 -6.61
N GLU A 490 -4.71 -25.29 -6.84
CA GLU A 490 -4.89 -26.10 -8.05
C GLU A 490 -6.24 -26.84 -8.07
N LEU A 491 -6.71 -27.36 -6.92
CA LEU A 491 -8.06 -27.94 -6.81
C LEU A 491 -9.14 -26.88 -7.04
N ASP A 492 -9.01 -25.70 -6.43
CA ASP A 492 -9.93 -24.57 -6.66
C ASP A 492 -10.03 -24.20 -8.15
N LYS A 493 -8.89 -24.11 -8.84
CA LYS A 493 -8.86 -23.87 -10.30
C LYS A 493 -9.57 -24.96 -11.10
N LYS A 494 -9.50 -26.24 -10.70
CA LYS A 494 -10.20 -27.35 -11.37
C LYS A 494 -11.72 -27.25 -11.22
N ILE A 495 -12.22 -26.65 -10.13
CA ILE A 495 -13.65 -26.37 -9.91
C ILE A 495 -14.04 -24.94 -10.30
N ASN A 496 -13.39 -24.39 -11.34
CA ASN A 496 -13.63 -23.05 -11.89
C ASN A 496 -13.48 -21.89 -10.90
N GLY A 497 -12.71 -22.06 -9.82
CA GLY A 497 -12.50 -21.04 -8.81
C GLY A 497 -13.68 -20.86 -7.86
N THR A 498 -14.56 -21.85 -7.70
CA THR A 498 -15.76 -21.78 -6.84
C THR A 498 -15.54 -22.27 -5.40
N GLY A 499 -14.34 -22.76 -5.08
CA GLY A 499 -14.03 -23.30 -3.76
C GLY A 499 -13.75 -22.23 -2.71
N THR A 500 -14.23 -22.47 -1.49
CA THR A 500 -13.77 -21.77 -0.28
C THR A 500 -12.52 -22.48 0.25
N ILE A 501 -11.37 -21.82 0.25
CA ILE A 501 -10.07 -22.43 0.63
C ILE A 501 -9.80 -22.14 2.11
N ILE A 502 -9.42 -23.16 2.89
CA ILE A 502 -9.29 -23.07 4.35
C ILE A 502 -7.90 -23.57 4.79
N ARG A 503 -7.10 -22.68 5.39
CA ARG A 503 -5.86 -23.05 6.08
C ARG A 503 -6.20 -23.67 7.43
N VAL A 504 -5.75 -24.89 7.68
CA VAL A 504 -5.81 -25.52 9.00
C VAL A 504 -4.40 -25.89 9.42
N VAL A 505 -4.04 -25.54 10.65
CA VAL A 505 -2.81 -26.00 11.29
C VAL A 505 -3.19 -27.08 12.28
N GLN A 506 -2.28 -28.04 12.48
CA GLN A 506 -2.41 -29.00 13.56
C GLN A 506 -2.75 -28.28 14.88
N ASP A 507 -3.66 -28.88 15.64
CA ASP A 507 -4.17 -28.34 16.90
C ASP A 507 -5.05 -27.08 16.82
N LYS A 508 -5.33 -26.61 15.60
CA LYS A 508 -6.28 -25.53 15.28
C LYS A 508 -7.38 -25.99 14.33
N GLU A 509 -7.77 -27.27 14.43
CA GLU A 509 -8.86 -27.82 13.62
C GLU A 509 -10.20 -27.11 13.93
N PRO A 510 -10.90 -26.53 12.93
CA PRO A 510 -12.24 -25.99 13.14
C PRO A 510 -13.27 -27.13 13.35
N PRO A 511 -14.39 -26.90 14.07
CA PRO A 511 -15.38 -27.94 14.38
C PRO A 511 -15.84 -28.75 13.16
N HIS A 512 -16.10 -28.09 12.03
CA HIS A 512 -16.48 -28.76 10.80
C HIS A 512 -15.41 -29.73 10.26
N PHE A 513 -14.13 -29.42 10.44
CA PHE A 513 -13.04 -30.31 9.99
C PHE A 513 -13.05 -31.63 10.78
N MET A 514 -13.24 -31.56 12.09
CA MET A 514 -13.36 -32.75 12.95
C MET A 514 -14.68 -33.52 12.67
N ALA A 515 -15.78 -32.81 12.42
CA ALA A 515 -17.07 -33.39 12.06
C ALA A 515 -17.02 -34.31 10.83
N MET A 516 -16.18 -34.01 9.83
CA MET A 516 -15.97 -34.85 8.64
C MET A 516 -15.53 -36.30 8.97
N PHE A 517 -14.98 -36.53 10.16
CA PHE A 517 -14.46 -37.82 10.64
C PHE A 517 -15.28 -38.43 11.78
N GLN A 518 -16.35 -37.77 12.23
CA GLN A 518 -17.32 -38.30 13.21
C GLN A 518 -16.65 -38.93 14.44
N GLY A 519 -15.67 -38.25 15.02
CA GLY A 519 -14.91 -38.69 16.20
C GLY A 519 -13.74 -39.65 15.94
N HIS A 520 -13.45 -39.98 14.68
CA HIS A 520 -12.34 -40.86 14.28
C HIS A 520 -11.10 -40.07 13.81
N MET A 521 -10.94 -38.81 14.22
CA MET A 521 -9.74 -38.04 13.88
C MET A 521 -8.57 -38.45 14.79
N ILE A 522 -7.53 -39.04 14.20
CA ILE A 522 -6.32 -39.50 14.89
C ILE A 522 -5.10 -38.81 14.27
N ILE A 523 -4.24 -38.21 15.10
CA ILE A 523 -3.00 -37.54 14.66
C ILE A 523 -1.79 -38.29 15.26
N PHE A 524 -0.97 -38.91 14.42
CA PHE A 524 0.28 -39.57 14.81
C PHE A 524 1.48 -38.61 14.74
N LYS A 525 2.48 -38.81 15.61
CA LYS A 525 3.62 -37.90 15.80
C LYS A 525 4.64 -37.92 14.65
N HIS A 526 4.72 -39.03 13.92
CA HIS A 526 5.69 -39.25 12.84
C HIS A 526 5.04 -39.06 11.46
N GLY A 527 5.82 -39.09 10.37
CA GLY A 527 5.35 -38.90 8.98
C GLY A 527 6.45 -39.18 7.96
N LYS A 528 6.13 -39.13 6.66
CA LYS A 528 7.03 -39.42 5.53
C LYS A 528 7.61 -38.13 4.97
N ARG A 529 8.69 -37.65 5.60
CA ARG A 529 9.36 -36.40 5.21
C ARG A 529 9.81 -36.39 3.75
N SER A 530 9.35 -35.39 3.01
CA SER A 530 9.69 -35.19 1.60
C SER A 530 10.69 -34.04 1.39
N GLY A 531 11.99 -34.32 1.24
CA GLY A 531 12.93 -33.34 0.64
C GLY A 531 14.37 -33.32 1.16
N PHE A 532 15.33 -33.36 0.22
CA PHE A 532 16.78 -32.98 0.22
C PHE A 532 17.72 -33.11 1.44
N ARG A 533 17.26 -33.43 2.65
CA ARG A 533 18.08 -33.91 3.78
C ARG A 533 17.95 -35.43 3.97
N ASN A 534 17.84 -36.17 2.86
CA ASN A 534 17.80 -37.64 2.85
C ASN A 534 19.20 -38.25 2.99
N LEU A 535 19.84 -37.98 4.12
CA LEU A 535 21.00 -38.71 4.60
C LEU A 535 20.72 -39.14 6.04
N GLN A 536 20.57 -40.45 6.25
CA GLN A 536 20.40 -41.15 7.54
C GLN A 536 19.03 -41.06 8.25
N TYR A 537 17.93 -41.37 7.55
CA TYR A 537 16.90 -42.23 8.16
C TYR A 537 16.47 -43.28 7.13
N HIS A 538 16.68 -44.55 7.46
CA HIS A 538 16.45 -45.69 6.55
C HIS A 538 14.97 -46.08 6.49
N ASP A 539 14.52 -46.39 5.28
CA ASP A 539 13.15 -46.87 4.96
C ASP A 539 13.01 -48.41 5.13
N GLU A 540 13.92 -49.06 5.86
CA GLU A 540 14.11 -50.54 5.85
C GLU A 540 14.48 -51.16 7.22
N ASN A 541 14.00 -50.63 8.35
CA ASN A 541 14.13 -51.30 9.66
C ASN A 541 12.99 -50.94 10.64
N THR A 542 11.78 -51.39 10.34
CA THR A 542 10.63 -51.41 11.27
C THR A 542 10.80 -52.53 12.30
N ASN A 543 11.79 -52.37 13.18
CA ASN A 543 12.08 -53.33 14.25
C ASN A 543 11.03 -53.27 15.37
N GLU A 544 10.06 -54.18 15.30
CA GLU A 544 9.38 -54.89 16.41
C GLU A 544 8.63 -54.09 17.51
N ASN A 545 8.65 -52.75 17.52
CA ASN A 545 8.02 -51.92 18.56
C ASN A 545 6.86 -51.00 18.09
N GLU A 546 6.47 -51.04 16.81
CA GLU A 546 5.41 -50.14 16.28
C GLU A 546 3.98 -50.49 16.75
N ASP A 547 3.76 -51.67 17.32
CA ASP A 547 2.44 -52.10 17.83
C ASP A 547 2.05 -51.50 19.20
N THR A 548 2.93 -50.72 19.85
CA THR A 548 2.65 -50.11 21.16
C THR A 548 2.78 -48.60 21.14
N TYR A 549 1.68 -47.89 21.37
CA TYR A 549 1.64 -46.41 21.38
C TYR A 549 0.49 -45.85 22.22
N LEU A 550 0.66 -44.62 22.69
CA LEU A 550 -0.30 -43.91 23.53
C LEU A 550 -0.95 -42.76 22.76
N LEU A 551 -2.28 -42.71 22.73
CA LEU A 551 -3.07 -41.58 22.26
C LEU A 551 -3.72 -40.84 23.43
N GLN A 552 -3.68 -39.52 23.42
CA GLN A 552 -4.49 -38.65 24.28
C GLN A 552 -5.78 -38.29 23.55
N VAL A 553 -6.94 -38.55 24.15
CA VAL A 553 -8.27 -38.28 23.57
C VAL A 553 -8.88 -37.07 24.26
N ARG A 554 -9.33 -36.09 23.47
CA ARG A 554 -10.02 -34.88 23.93
C ARG A 554 -11.22 -34.59 23.04
N GLY A 555 -12.31 -34.14 23.65
CA GLY A 555 -13.55 -33.73 22.97
C GLY A 555 -14.80 -34.24 23.71
N ILE A 556 -15.88 -33.47 23.65
CA ILE A 556 -17.15 -33.78 24.34
C ILE A 556 -18.24 -34.35 23.41
N SER A 557 -17.92 -34.50 22.13
CA SER A 557 -18.83 -35.04 21.11
C SER A 557 -18.07 -35.61 19.91
N LYS A 558 -18.77 -36.33 19.03
CA LYS A 558 -18.23 -36.78 17.74
C LYS A 558 -17.87 -35.64 16.75
N TYR A 559 -18.13 -34.39 17.10
CA TYR A 559 -17.88 -33.21 16.25
C TYR A 559 -16.64 -32.41 16.69
N ASP A 560 -16.13 -32.62 17.91
CA ASP A 560 -14.95 -31.96 18.48
C ASP A 560 -13.91 -32.94 19.06
N THR A 561 -14.11 -34.25 18.83
CA THR A 561 -13.17 -35.29 19.26
C THR A 561 -11.99 -35.42 18.33
N LYS A 562 -10.79 -35.42 18.93
CA LYS A 562 -9.55 -35.88 18.31
C LYS A 562 -8.69 -36.69 19.29
N ALA A 563 -7.91 -37.61 18.72
CA ALA A 563 -6.90 -38.38 19.43
C ALA A 563 -5.51 -38.02 18.91
N VAL A 564 -4.58 -37.63 19.80
CA VAL A 564 -3.22 -37.21 19.43
C VAL A 564 -2.20 -38.17 20.04
N GLN A 565 -1.25 -38.66 19.24
CA GLN A 565 -0.17 -39.50 19.74
C GLN A 565 0.77 -38.69 20.62
N VAL A 566 0.92 -39.13 21.86
CA VAL A 566 1.86 -38.59 22.85
C VAL A 566 3.03 -39.54 23.04
N ASP A 567 4.07 -39.10 23.76
CA ASP A 567 5.18 -39.98 24.10
C ASP A 567 4.70 -41.15 24.96
N LEU A 568 5.23 -42.35 24.71
CA LEU A 568 4.91 -43.56 25.47
C LEU A 568 5.60 -43.51 26.84
N ARG A 569 5.06 -42.67 27.73
CA ARG A 569 5.55 -42.43 29.10
C ARG A 569 4.37 -42.22 30.04
N ALA A 570 4.51 -42.68 31.29
CA ALA A 570 3.49 -42.46 32.30
C ALA A 570 3.34 -40.97 32.64
N SER A 571 4.44 -40.21 32.52
CA SER A 571 4.47 -38.75 32.65
C SER A 571 3.66 -37.98 31.59
N SER A 572 3.29 -38.62 30.48
CA SER A 572 2.42 -38.03 29.44
C SER A 572 0.92 -38.07 29.79
N LEU A 573 0.52 -38.79 30.83
CA LEU A 573 -0.87 -38.85 31.29
C LEU A 573 -1.33 -37.49 31.86
N ASN A 574 -2.64 -37.31 31.98
CA ASN A 574 -3.24 -36.12 32.60
C ASN A 574 -4.57 -36.49 33.25
N SER A 575 -4.74 -36.22 34.54
CA SER A 575 -5.97 -36.55 35.29
C SER A 575 -7.24 -35.93 34.72
N ASN A 576 -7.16 -34.90 33.88
CA ASN A 576 -8.34 -34.26 33.29
C ASN A 576 -8.83 -34.95 32.00
N ASP A 577 -8.01 -35.77 31.35
CA ASP A 577 -8.29 -36.29 30.00
C ASP A 577 -8.45 -37.84 30.00
N CYS A 578 -8.79 -38.43 28.85
CA CYS A 578 -8.72 -39.88 28.62
C CYS A 578 -7.57 -40.24 27.68
N PHE A 579 -7.02 -41.45 27.83
CA PHE A 579 -5.91 -41.93 27.02
C PHE A 579 -6.17 -43.36 26.54
N VAL A 580 -5.76 -43.66 25.31
CA VAL A 580 -5.88 -45.00 24.70
C VAL A 580 -4.47 -45.54 24.44
N LEU A 581 -4.09 -46.58 25.18
CA LEU A 581 -2.82 -47.29 25.02
C LEU A 581 -3.07 -48.53 24.17
N PHE A 582 -2.59 -48.50 22.93
CA PHE A 582 -2.54 -49.69 22.08
C PHE A 582 -1.29 -50.49 22.43
N THR A 583 -1.42 -51.82 22.44
CA THR A 583 -0.30 -52.77 22.61
C THR A 583 -0.49 -53.94 21.63
N ALA A 584 0.57 -54.71 21.39
CA ALA A 584 0.52 -55.94 20.59
C ALA A 584 -0.56 -56.93 21.08
N GLN A 585 -0.86 -56.96 22.39
CA GLN A 585 -1.78 -57.92 23.00
C GLN A 585 -3.19 -57.36 23.17
N CYS A 586 -3.35 -56.22 23.83
CA CYS A 586 -4.65 -55.61 24.16
C CYS A 586 -4.65 -54.08 23.97
N VAL A 587 -5.82 -53.44 24.14
CA VAL A 587 -5.97 -51.98 24.14
C VAL A 587 -6.48 -51.57 25.51
N TYR A 588 -5.83 -50.59 26.15
CA TYR A 588 -6.31 -50.02 27.42
C TYR A 588 -6.90 -48.63 27.17
N ILE A 589 -7.99 -48.31 27.86
CA ILE A 589 -8.50 -46.94 27.98
C ILE A 589 -8.25 -46.50 29.43
N TRP A 590 -7.29 -45.60 29.63
CA TRP A 590 -7.03 -44.98 30.93
C TRP A 590 -7.89 -43.71 31.07
N CYS A 591 -8.64 -43.61 32.17
CA CYS A 591 -9.56 -42.51 32.44
C CYS A 591 -9.12 -41.73 33.67
N GLY A 592 -8.70 -40.48 33.47
CA GLY A 592 -8.40 -39.55 34.56
C GLY A 592 -9.61 -39.26 35.47
N LYS A 593 -9.35 -38.86 36.72
CA LYS A 593 -10.41 -38.51 37.70
C LYS A 593 -11.25 -37.31 37.28
N GLY A 594 -10.68 -36.39 36.51
CA GLY A 594 -11.33 -35.21 35.95
C GLY A 594 -11.97 -35.44 34.58
N SER A 595 -11.76 -36.60 33.94
CA SER A 595 -12.29 -36.86 32.60
C SER A 595 -13.82 -36.99 32.58
N THR A 596 -14.42 -36.43 31.54
CA THR A 596 -15.88 -36.41 31.35
C THR A 596 -16.43 -37.79 30.95
N GLY A 597 -17.75 -37.96 31.03
CA GLY A 597 -18.41 -39.16 30.52
C GLY A 597 -18.29 -39.27 28.99
N ASP A 598 -18.31 -38.14 28.30
CA ASP A 598 -18.27 -38.06 26.84
C ASP A 598 -16.90 -38.45 26.29
N GLU A 599 -15.80 -37.92 26.88
CA GLU A 599 -14.42 -38.31 26.50
C GLU A 599 -14.16 -39.82 26.66
N ARG A 600 -14.81 -40.46 27.64
CA ARG A 600 -14.71 -41.92 27.85
C ARG A 600 -15.42 -42.70 26.76
N GLU A 601 -16.57 -42.23 26.30
CA GLU A 601 -17.29 -42.85 25.18
C GLU A 601 -16.51 -42.65 23.87
N MET A 602 -15.99 -41.44 23.64
CA MET A 602 -15.15 -41.13 22.48
C MET A 602 -13.84 -41.93 22.48
N SER A 603 -13.26 -42.21 23.65
CA SER A 603 -12.09 -43.11 23.76
C SER A 603 -12.39 -44.55 23.34
N LYS A 604 -13.63 -45.04 23.51
CA LYS A 604 -14.03 -46.36 22.97
C LYS A 604 -14.13 -46.34 21.45
N VAL A 605 -14.63 -45.25 20.86
CA VAL A 605 -14.69 -45.05 19.40
C VAL A 605 -13.28 -45.12 18.82
N VAL A 606 -12.33 -44.37 19.39
CA VAL A 606 -10.90 -44.40 19.01
C VAL A 606 -10.31 -45.81 19.17
N ALA A 607 -10.56 -46.49 20.30
CA ALA A 607 -10.06 -47.84 20.56
C ALA A 607 -10.62 -48.93 19.62
N SER A 608 -11.85 -48.74 19.11
CA SER A 608 -12.53 -49.71 18.24
C SER A 608 -11.84 -49.91 16.87
N SER A 609 -10.94 -48.98 16.50
CA SER A 609 -10.15 -49.02 15.25
C SER A 609 -9.33 -50.29 15.00
N LYS A 610 -9.00 -51.08 16.04
CA LYS A 610 -8.13 -52.28 15.96
C LYS A 610 -8.84 -53.62 16.24
N SER A 611 -10.17 -53.69 16.21
CA SER A 611 -10.96 -54.94 16.37
C SER A 611 -10.70 -55.74 17.66
N LYS A 612 -10.24 -55.08 18.74
CA LYS A 612 -10.05 -55.67 20.08
C LYS A 612 -10.94 -54.93 21.08
N GLU A 613 -11.55 -55.63 22.02
CA GLU A 613 -12.29 -54.98 23.11
C GLU A 613 -11.33 -54.21 24.04
N PRO A 614 -11.62 -52.94 24.38
CA PRO A 614 -10.75 -52.15 25.24
C PRO A 614 -10.94 -52.45 26.73
N ILE A 615 -9.82 -52.53 27.45
CA ILE A 615 -9.77 -52.69 28.90
C ILE A 615 -9.84 -51.31 29.56
N MET A 616 -10.93 -51.04 30.29
CA MET A 616 -11.08 -49.80 31.05
C MET A 616 -10.17 -49.79 32.29
N VAL A 617 -9.42 -48.72 32.48
CA VAL A 617 -8.53 -48.48 33.63
C VAL A 617 -8.86 -47.10 34.21
N PHE A 618 -9.22 -47.03 35.48
CA PHE A 618 -9.51 -45.75 36.15
C PHE A 618 -8.29 -45.26 36.93
N GLU A 619 -8.05 -43.95 36.91
CA GLU A 619 -6.94 -43.34 37.64
C GLU A 619 -6.96 -43.68 39.15
N GLY A 620 -5.86 -44.25 39.64
CA GLY A 620 -5.73 -44.77 41.00
C GLY A 620 -6.19 -46.23 41.19
N GLN A 621 -6.64 -46.89 40.12
CA GLN A 621 -6.99 -48.33 40.08
C GLN A 621 -6.13 -49.10 39.07
N GLU A 622 -4.98 -48.56 38.67
CA GLU A 622 -4.10 -49.18 37.68
C GLU A 622 -3.34 -50.38 38.27
N LYS A 623 -3.40 -51.53 37.57
CA LYS A 623 -2.59 -52.72 37.90
C LYS A 623 -1.14 -52.55 37.45
N GLU A 624 -0.22 -53.31 38.04
CA GLU A 624 1.19 -53.37 37.59
C GLU A 624 1.31 -53.76 36.11
N GLU A 625 0.44 -54.66 35.62
CA GLU A 625 0.35 -55.05 34.20
C GLU A 625 0.21 -53.85 33.26
N PHE A 626 -0.52 -52.80 33.64
CA PHE A 626 -0.67 -51.58 32.85
C PHE A 626 0.63 -50.76 32.84
N TRP A 627 1.28 -50.61 33.99
CA TRP A 627 2.53 -49.85 34.11
C TRP A 627 3.71 -50.53 33.40
N ASN A 628 3.69 -51.86 33.27
CA ASN A 628 4.72 -52.64 32.58
C ASN A 628 4.81 -52.36 31.07
N HIS A 629 3.77 -51.76 30.46
CA HIS A 629 3.81 -51.32 29.06
C HIS A 629 4.52 -49.98 28.85
N PHE A 630 4.91 -49.29 29.92
CA PHE A 630 5.67 -48.04 29.86
C PHE A 630 7.17 -48.29 30.09
N PRO A 631 8.08 -47.78 29.24
CA PRO A 631 9.53 -48.05 29.35
C PRO A 631 10.19 -47.67 30.69
N TYR A 632 9.58 -46.74 31.43
CA TYR A 632 10.05 -46.27 32.74
C TYR A 632 9.10 -46.63 33.90
N GLY A 633 8.10 -47.48 33.64
CA GLY A 633 7.06 -47.82 34.61
C GLY A 633 6.20 -46.61 35.00
N LYS A 634 5.87 -46.51 36.29
CA LYS A 634 5.01 -45.45 36.85
C LYS A 634 5.81 -44.19 37.16
N GLU A 635 5.45 -43.08 36.50
CA GLU A 635 6.01 -41.74 36.71
C GLU A 635 4.96 -40.79 37.31
N THR A 636 5.38 -39.58 37.70
CA THR A 636 4.48 -38.47 38.05
C THR A 636 3.92 -37.79 36.80
N TYR A 637 2.62 -37.48 36.82
CA TYR A 637 1.90 -36.82 35.71
C TYR A 637 1.02 -35.67 36.20
N ALA A 638 0.53 -34.85 35.26
CA ALA A 638 -0.27 -33.66 35.57
C ALA A 638 -1.64 -34.04 36.16
N SER A 639 -1.96 -33.48 37.34
CA SER A 639 -3.20 -33.80 38.07
C SER A 639 -3.96 -32.60 38.63
N ASP A 640 -3.50 -31.37 38.32
CA ASP A 640 -4.18 -30.14 38.69
C ASP A 640 -5.55 -30.02 38.02
N LYS A 641 -6.54 -29.49 38.75
CA LYS A 641 -7.89 -29.27 38.22
C LYS A 641 -7.85 -28.21 37.12
N ARG A 642 -8.31 -28.58 35.93
CA ARG A 642 -8.45 -27.66 34.80
C ARG A 642 -9.38 -26.49 35.18
N LEU A 643 -8.87 -25.27 35.04
CA LEU A 643 -9.71 -24.06 34.97
C LEU A 643 -10.60 -24.20 33.72
N GLY A 644 -11.88 -23.87 33.83
CA GLY A 644 -12.93 -24.32 32.90
C GLY A 644 -12.87 -23.75 31.47
N GLU A 645 -11.88 -24.14 30.67
CA GLU A 645 -11.72 -23.76 29.26
C GLU A 645 -12.83 -24.31 28.36
N HIS A 646 -13.38 -25.49 28.69
CA HIS A 646 -14.34 -26.22 27.84
C HIS A 646 -15.74 -25.59 27.71
N GLN A 647 -16.04 -24.49 28.41
CA GLN A 647 -17.29 -23.72 28.22
C GLN A 647 -17.13 -22.51 27.26
N SER A 648 -15.93 -22.26 26.75
CA SER A 648 -15.61 -21.08 25.95
C SER A 648 -16.23 -21.07 24.54
N SER A 649 -16.43 -22.23 23.90
CA SER A 649 -16.84 -22.31 22.49
C SER A 649 -18.31 -22.01 22.20
N LEU A 650 -19.18 -21.97 23.23
CA LEU A 650 -20.58 -21.52 23.10
C LEU A 650 -20.82 -20.13 23.71
N ASN A 651 -19.93 -19.66 24.60
CA ASN A 651 -19.97 -18.30 25.13
C ASN A 651 -19.23 -17.29 24.24
N SER A 652 -18.31 -17.77 23.39
CA SER A 652 -17.45 -16.98 22.49
C SER A 652 -18.17 -15.88 21.70
N ILE A 653 -19.39 -16.12 21.20
CA ILE A 653 -20.15 -15.11 20.44
C ILE A 653 -20.54 -13.89 21.29
N ASN A 654 -20.75 -14.08 22.59
CA ASN A 654 -21.06 -13.00 23.52
C ASN A 654 -19.79 -12.35 24.08
N ASP A 655 -18.72 -13.12 24.29
CA ASP A 655 -17.45 -12.63 24.82
C ASP A 655 -16.61 -11.90 23.75
N HIS A 656 -16.71 -12.33 22.48
CA HIS A 656 -15.95 -11.86 21.33
C HIS A 656 -16.83 -11.81 20.05
N PRO A 657 -17.56 -10.71 19.80
CA PRO A 657 -18.40 -10.56 18.62
C PRO A 657 -17.57 -10.44 17.35
N ALA A 658 -18.15 -10.82 16.20
CA ALA A 658 -17.49 -10.73 14.91
C ALA A 658 -17.24 -9.27 14.49
N ARG A 659 -16.10 -9.02 13.83
CA ARG A 659 -15.65 -7.68 13.39
C ARG A 659 -15.29 -7.72 11.91
N LEU A 660 -15.90 -6.83 11.11
CA LEU A 660 -15.65 -6.71 9.68
C LEU A 660 -14.66 -5.58 9.41
N TYR A 661 -13.73 -5.81 8.50
CA TYR A 661 -12.77 -4.84 7.99
C TYR A 661 -12.75 -4.86 6.46
N GLU A 662 -12.58 -3.70 5.85
CA GLU A 662 -12.24 -3.55 4.43
C GLU A 662 -10.71 -3.51 4.28
N ILE A 663 -10.19 -4.18 3.25
CA ILE A 663 -8.80 -4.12 2.80
C ILE A 663 -8.81 -3.58 1.37
N SER A 664 -8.40 -2.32 1.21
CA SER A 664 -8.47 -1.58 -0.07
C SER A 664 -7.18 -0.82 -0.35
N ASN A 665 -6.71 -0.81 -1.60
CA ASN A 665 -5.55 -0.03 -2.04
C ASN A 665 -5.87 1.20 -2.90
N ALA A 666 -7.16 1.55 -3.04
CA ALA A 666 -7.60 2.64 -3.92
C ALA A 666 -6.98 4.04 -3.63
N SER A 667 -6.45 4.27 -2.42
CA SER A 667 -5.68 5.48 -2.06
C SER A 667 -4.21 5.47 -2.55
N GLY A 668 -3.79 4.43 -3.27
CA GLY A 668 -2.40 4.21 -3.71
C GLY A 668 -1.52 3.50 -2.67
N ARG A 669 -2.04 3.26 -1.46
CA ARG A 669 -1.42 2.45 -0.40
C ARG A 669 -2.50 1.48 0.13
N THR A 670 -2.15 0.22 0.38
CA THR A 670 -3.11 -0.75 0.97
C THR A 670 -3.47 -0.32 2.40
N THR A 671 -4.75 -0.05 2.63
CA THR A 671 -5.35 0.43 3.90
C THR A 671 -6.28 -0.64 4.49
N VAL A 672 -6.53 -0.57 5.81
CA VAL A 672 -7.45 -1.48 6.51
C VAL A 672 -8.40 -0.66 7.38
N THR A 673 -9.71 -0.78 7.17
CA THR A 673 -10.74 0.04 7.83
C THR A 673 -11.79 -0.84 8.50
N GLU A 674 -12.11 -0.61 9.77
CA GLU A 674 -13.17 -1.35 10.48
C GLU A 674 -14.57 -0.85 10.12
N ILE A 675 -15.52 -1.78 9.94
CA ILE A 675 -16.92 -1.51 9.64
C ILE A 675 -17.80 -1.98 10.82
N PRO A 676 -18.25 -1.08 11.71
CA PRO A 676 -19.20 -1.45 12.75
C PRO A 676 -20.61 -1.62 12.19
N ASN A 677 -21.41 -2.47 12.88
CA ASN A 677 -22.81 -2.73 12.57
C ASN A 677 -23.01 -3.08 11.08
N PHE A 678 -22.19 -4.03 10.60
CA PHE A 678 -22.12 -4.40 9.20
C PHE A 678 -23.31 -5.26 8.76
N THR A 679 -23.60 -5.18 7.46
CA THR A 679 -24.67 -5.89 6.75
C THR A 679 -24.14 -6.39 5.41
N GLN A 680 -24.91 -7.19 4.67
CA GLN A 680 -24.51 -7.62 3.32
C GLN A 680 -24.20 -6.45 2.38
N ALA A 681 -24.81 -5.27 2.60
CA ALA A 681 -24.58 -4.09 1.78
C ALA A 681 -23.21 -3.41 2.02
N ASP A 682 -22.52 -3.74 3.12
CA ASP A 682 -21.18 -3.22 3.43
C ASP A 682 -20.05 -4.08 2.80
N LEU A 683 -20.37 -5.13 2.04
CA LEU A 683 -19.40 -5.92 1.26
C LEU A 683 -19.20 -5.29 -0.14
N ASP A 684 -18.05 -4.64 -0.37
CA ASP A 684 -17.74 -4.05 -1.68
C ASP A 684 -17.17 -5.09 -2.66
N GLU A 685 -17.75 -5.15 -3.85
CA GLU A 685 -17.39 -6.10 -4.90
C GLU A 685 -16.01 -5.79 -5.50
N ASP A 686 -15.51 -4.56 -5.35
CA ASP A 686 -14.23 -4.10 -5.89
C ASP A 686 -13.04 -4.24 -4.90
N ASP A 687 -13.26 -4.67 -3.65
CA ASP A 687 -12.24 -4.77 -2.57
C ASP A 687 -12.23 -6.16 -1.88
N VAL A 688 -11.31 -6.40 -0.93
CA VAL A 688 -11.25 -7.64 -0.12
C VAL A 688 -11.67 -7.33 1.31
N MET A 689 -12.53 -8.16 1.90
CA MET A 689 -13.08 -7.95 3.24
C MET A 689 -12.53 -9.00 4.22
N LEU A 690 -12.07 -8.56 5.39
CA LEU A 690 -11.62 -9.43 6.48
C LEU A 690 -12.68 -9.45 7.57
N LEU A 691 -13.28 -10.62 7.83
CA LEU A 691 -14.23 -10.82 8.92
C LEU A 691 -13.58 -11.69 10.00
N ASP A 692 -13.23 -11.08 11.12
CA ASP A 692 -12.73 -11.79 12.29
C ASP A 692 -13.93 -12.34 13.09
N ALA A 693 -14.01 -13.66 13.22
CA ALA A 693 -15.02 -14.38 13.97
C ALA A 693 -14.47 -14.99 15.27
N TRP A 694 -13.33 -14.46 15.77
CA TRP A 694 -12.55 -14.93 16.93
C TRP A 694 -11.91 -16.32 16.76
N THR A 695 -12.70 -17.35 16.50
CA THR A 695 -12.23 -18.74 16.28
C THR A 695 -11.62 -18.96 14.90
N CYS A 696 -11.88 -18.06 13.94
CA CYS A 696 -11.30 -18.04 12.61
C CYS A 696 -11.36 -16.63 12.01
N VAL A 697 -10.61 -16.39 10.94
CA VAL A 697 -10.65 -15.16 10.17
C VAL A 697 -11.06 -15.48 8.73
N PHE A 698 -12.15 -14.89 8.25
CA PHE A 698 -12.52 -14.98 6.84
C PHE A 698 -11.85 -13.87 6.04
N LEU A 699 -11.40 -14.21 4.83
CA LEU A 699 -11.08 -13.28 3.76
C LEU A 699 -12.12 -13.48 2.66
N TRP A 700 -13.11 -12.60 2.60
CA TRP A 700 -14.10 -12.56 1.52
C TRP A 700 -13.54 -11.74 0.37
N ILE A 701 -13.54 -12.32 -0.82
CA ILE A 701 -12.94 -11.72 -2.02
C ILE A 701 -14.07 -11.25 -2.95
N GLY A 702 -14.15 -9.93 -3.16
CA GLY A 702 -15.03 -9.31 -4.14
C GLY A 702 -14.71 -9.76 -5.57
N LYS A 703 -15.73 -9.78 -6.42
CA LYS A 703 -15.63 -10.24 -7.82
C LYS A 703 -14.67 -9.40 -8.68
N HIS A 704 -14.41 -8.17 -8.26
CA HIS A 704 -13.61 -7.17 -8.96
C HIS A 704 -12.36 -6.73 -8.18
N SER A 705 -12.09 -7.31 -7.00
CA SER A 705 -10.88 -7.06 -6.20
C SER A 705 -9.61 -7.16 -7.04
N ASN A 706 -8.65 -6.27 -6.80
CA ASN A 706 -7.41 -6.31 -7.57
C ASN A 706 -6.39 -7.31 -7.01
N LYS A 707 -5.48 -7.77 -7.87
CA LYS A 707 -4.49 -8.81 -7.51
C LYS A 707 -3.54 -8.38 -6.39
N THR A 708 -3.35 -7.08 -6.17
CA THR A 708 -2.50 -6.56 -5.11
C THR A 708 -3.21 -6.67 -3.76
N GLU A 709 -4.48 -6.24 -3.65
CA GLU A 709 -5.31 -6.48 -2.46
C GLU A 709 -5.40 -7.97 -2.13
N MET A 710 -5.70 -8.84 -3.11
CA MET A 710 -5.80 -10.28 -2.87
C MET A 710 -4.51 -10.88 -2.29
N LYS A 711 -3.33 -10.37 -2.69
CA LYS A 711 -2.03 -10.80 -2.20
C LYS A 711 -1.70 -10.19 -0.83
N ASP A 712 -2.00 -8.92 -0.64
CA ASP A 712 -1.78 -8.23 0.63
C ASP A 712 -2.73 -8.72 1.73
N ALA A 713 -3.98 -9.05 1.41
CA ALA A 713 -5.00 -9.45 2.39
C ALA A 713 -4.60 -10.68 3.21
N GLU A 714 -3.94 -11.66 2.59
CA GLU A 714 -3.42 -12.84 3.28
C GLU A 714 -2.28 -12.46 4.25
N ARG A 715 -1.33 -11.63 3.80
CA ARG A 715 -0.27 -11.10 4.68
C ARG A 715 -0.87 -10.26 5.81
N ILE A 716 -1.87 -9.43 5.51
CA ILE A 716 -2.58 -8.58 6.48
C ILE A 716 -3.33 -9.42 7.51
N ALA A 717 -3.94 -10.55 7.14
CA ALA A 717 -4.56 -11.46 8.10
C ALA A 717 -3.54 -12.09 9.06
N PHE A 718 -2.36 -12.49 8.56
CA PHE A 718 -1.26 -12.95 9.42
C PHE A 718 -0.69 -11.84 10.31
N ASP A 719 -0.51 -10.63 9.75
CA ASP A 719 -0.04 -9.46 10.50
C ASP A 719 -1.06 -9.10 11.60
N TYR A 720 -2.36 -9.08 11.29
CA TYR A 720 -3.47 -8.83 12.21
C TYR A 720 -3.48 -9.80 13.39
N LEU A 721 -3.43 -11.12 13.14
CA LEU A 721 -3.37 -12.13 14.21
C LEU A 721 -2.11 -11.97 15.08
N ARG A 722 -0.98 -11.57 14.48
CA ARG A 722 0.29 -11.37 15.18
C ARG A 722 0.35 -10.08 16.01
N THR A 723 -0.31 -9.01 15.56
CA THR A 723 -0.33 -7.70 16.23
C THR A 723 -1.56 -7.48 17.10
N ASP A 724 -2.54 -8.41 17.10
CA ASP A 724 -3.72 -8.35 17.96
C ASP A 724 -3.29 -8.18 19.44
N PRO A 725 -3.75 -7.10 20.13
CA PRO A 725 -3.37 -6.81 21.51
C PRO A 725 -3.74 -7.89 22.53
N SER A 726 -4.67 -8.78 22.19
CA SER A 726 -5.01 -9.96 22.99
C SER A 726 -3.97 -11.09 22.91
N HIS A 727 -2.99 -10.98 22.01
CA HIS A 727 -2.11 -12.07 21.55
C HIS A 727 -2.93 -13.28 21.10
N ARG A 728 -3.64 -13.11 19.99
CA ARG A 728 -4.25 -14.21 19.25
C ARG A 728 -3.20 -15.22 18.83
N ASP A 729 -3.67 -16.43 18.62
CA ASP A 729 -2.84 -17.47 18.07
C ASP A 729 -2.63 -17.21 16.56
N SER A 730 -1.38 -17.13 16.12
CA SER A 730 -1.03 -16.92 14.70
C SER A 730 -1.49 -18.06 13.79
N ASP A 731 -1.81 -19.22 14.36
CA ASP A 731 -2.31 -20.39 13.65
C ASP A 731 -3.84 -20.52 13.69
N THR A 732 -4.54 -19.47 14.15
CA THR A 732 -5.99 -19.31 13.94
C THR A 732 -6.35 -19.53 12.46
N PRO A 733 -7.36 -20.38 12.14
CA PRO A 733 -7.72 -20.71 10.76
C PRO A 733 -8.09 -19.48 9.92
N ILE A 734 -7.56 -19.44 8.69
CA ILE A 734 -7.88 -18.41 7.69
C ILE A 734 -8.72 -19.04 6.58
N ILE A 735 -9.90 -18.49 6.34
CA ILE A 735 -10.92 -19.00 5.42
C ILE A 735 -11.08 -18.02 4.25
N LYS A 736 -10.58 -18.37 3.07
CA LYS A 736 -10.77 -17.57 1.84
C LYS A 736 -12.07 -17.95 1.16
N THR A 737 -13.06 -17.06 1.20
CA THR A 737 -14.34 -17.21 0.50
C THR A 737 -14.47 -16.14 -0.59
N LYS A 738 -15.44 -16.28 -1.49
CA LYS A 738 -15.59 -15.45 -2.70
C LYS A 738 -17.03 -15.02 -2.87
N GLN A 739 -17.22 -13.83 -3.42
CA GLN A 739 -18.54 -13.31 -3.78
C GLN A 739 -19.39 -14.35 -4.51
N THR A 740 -20.65 -14.52 -4.11
CA THR A 740 -21.64 -15.52 -4.59
C THR A 740 -21.44 -16.97 -4.17
N TYR A 741 -20.31 -17.34 -3.56
CA TYR A 741 -20.01 -18.69 -3.09
C TYR A 741 -19.82 -18.76 -1.56
N GLU A 742 -20.43 -17.83 -0.83
CA GLU A 742 -20.31 -17.73 0.62
C GLU A 742 -20.99 -18.91 1.32
N PRO A 743 -20.29 -19.60 2.24
CA PRO A 743 -20.90 -20.66 3.02
C PRO A 743 -21.80 -20.10 4.13
N ILE A 744 -22.75 -20.89 4.62
CA ILE A 744 -23.74 -20.42 5.60
C ILE A 744 -23.13 -19.95 6.94
N HIS A 745 -22.00 -20.52 7.35
CA HIS A 745 -21.24 -20.09 8.54
C HIS A 745 -20.46 -18.78 8.35
N PHE A 746 -20.46 -18.19 7.14
CA PHE A 746 -20.07 -16.81 6.89
C PHE A 746 -21.30 -15.89 6.83
N THR A 747 -22.30 -16.25 6.02
CA THR A 747 -23.47 -15.37 5.78
C THR A 747 -24.30 -15.13 7.03
N GLY A 748 -24.31 -16.08 7.98
CA GLY A 748 -24.98 -15.94 9.28
C GLY A 748 -24.49 -14.80 10.18
N PHE A 749 -23.34 -14.18 9.90
CA PHE A 749 -22.88 -12.98 10.62
C PHE A 749 -23.57 -11.68 10.18
N PHE A 750 -24.22 -11.66 9.01
CA PHE A 750 -24.71 -10.43 8.36
C PHE A 750 -26.22 -10.19 8.55
N GLY A 751 -26.89 -11.00 9.39
CA GLY A 751 -28.33 -10.93 9.60
C GLY A 751 -29.13 -11.44 8.38
N PRO A 752 -30.20 -10.74 7.95
CA PRO A 752 -30.95 -11.12 6.75
C PRO A 752 -30.08 -11.04 5.48
N TRP A 753 -29.85 -12.18 4.83
CA TRP A 753 -29.02 -12.31 3.63
C TRP A 753 -29.85 -12.59 2.38
N ASP A 754 -29.72 -11.76 1.35
CA ASP A 754 -30.33 -11.98 0.03
C ASP A 754 -29.33 -12.60 -0.94
N LYS A 755 -29.59 -13.84 -1.36
CA LYS A 755 -28.77 -14.54 -2.36
C LYS A 755 -28.78 -13.86 -3.73
N ASN A 756 -29.80 -13.05 -4.04
CA ASN A 756 -29.96 -12.33 -5.31
C ASN A 756 -29.49 -10.87 -5.23
N TYR A 757 -28.87 -10.43 -4.13
CA TYR A 757 -28.46 -9.05 -3.91
C TYR A 757 -27.65 -8.48 -5.09
N TRP A 758 -26.56 -9.13 -5.47
CA TRP A 758 -25.71 -8.68 -6.58
C TRP A 758 -26.35 -8.83 -7.98
N ALA A 759 -27.38 -9.66 -8.11
CA ALA A 759 -28.13 -9.80 -9.38
C ALA A 759 -29.19 -8.70 -9.56
N THR A 760 -29.67 -8.11 -8.45
CA THR A 760 -30.70 -7.05 -8.44
C THR A 760 -30.11 -5.64 -8.27
N LYS A 761 -28.88 -5.52 -7.75
CA LYS A 761 -28.14 -4.26 -7.59
C LYS A 761 -27.91 -3.55 -8.94
N SER A 762 -28.60 -2.43 -9.14
CA SER A 762 -28.44 -1.58 -10.35
C SER A 762 -27.01 -1.02 -10.41
N SER A 763 -26.35 -1.17 -11.56
CA SER A 763 -24.99 -0.63 -11.76
C SER A 763 -24.99 0.91 -11.73
N TYR A 764 -23.82 1.50 -11.45
CA TYR A 764 -23.63 2.96 -11.52
C TYR A 764 -24.02 3.52 -12.90
N GLU A 765 -23.58 2.88 -14.00
CA GLU A 765 -23.88 3.32 -15.37
C GLU A 765 -25.38 3.21 -15.71
N THR A 766 -26.03 2.11 -15.29
CA THR A 766 -27.49 1.95 -15.43
C THR A 766 -28.23 3.08 -14.70
N THR A 767 -27.76 3.42 -13.50
CA THR A 767 -28.34 4.45 -12.64
C THR A 767 -28.13 5.86 -13.21
N LYS A 768 -26.95 6.14 -13.77
CA LYS A 768 -26.59 7.37 -14.50
C LYS A 768 -27.45 7.57 -15.75
N THR A 769 -27.63 6.52 -16.55
CA THR A 769 -28.50 6.54 -17.74
C THR A 769 -29.96 6.82 -17.37
N MET A 770 -30.49 6.16 -16.33
CA MET A 770 -31.85 6.42 -15.84
C MET A 770 -32.04 7.85 -15.33
N LEU A 771 -31.04 8.46 -14.69
CA LEU A 771 -31.13 9.84 -14.24
C LEU A 771 -31.19 10.81 -15.42
N HIS A 772 -30.29 10.66 -16.39
CA HIS A 772 -30.28 11.50 -17.59
C HIS A 772 -31.61 11.39 -18.38
N ALA A 773 -32.20 10.20 -18.47
CA ALA A 773 -33.49 9.99 -19.14
C ALA A 773 -34.69 10.65 -18.42
N ASN A 774 -34.56 10.98 -17.13
CA ASN A 774 -35.60 11.62 -16.32
C ASN A 774 -35.45 13.15 -16.21
N ASN A 775 -34.36 13.73 -16.74
CA ASN A 775 -34.15 15.18 -16.73
C ASN A 775 -35.10 15.89 -17.71
N ARG A 776 -35.50 17.12 -17.36
CA ARG A 776 -36.38 18.00 -18.14
C ARG A 776 -35.55 19.13 -18.76
N PRO A 777 -35.09 19.01 -20.02
CA PRO A 777 -34.19 19.99 -20.63
C PRO A 777 -34.82 21.37 -20.81
N GLU A 778 -36.15 21.49 -20.72
CA GLU A 778 -36.87 22.75 -20.85
C GLU A 778 -36.53 23.75 -19.73
N ILE A 779 -36.19 23.25 -18.53
CA ILE A 779 -35.89 24.04 -17.34
C ILE A 779 -34.69 24.98 -17.59
N TYR A 780 -33.64 24.51 -18.26
CA TYR A 780 -32.44 25.33 -18.51
C TYR A 780 -32.76 26.59 -19.33
N ALA A 781 -33.67 26.47 -20.31
CA ALA A 781 -34.06 27.59 -21.16
C ALA A 781 -34.79 28.69 -20.38
N GLU A 782 -35.51 28.36 -19.30
CA GLU A 782 -36.16 29.33 -18.41
C GLU A 782 -35.13 30.00 -17.48
N LEU A 783 -34.30 29.22 -16.81
CA LEU A 783 -33.26 29.72 -15.88
C LEU A 783 -32.22 30.63 -16.54
N ILE A 784 -31.94 30.41 -17.83
CA ILE A 784 -31.00 31.23 -18.61
C ILE A 784 -31.64 32.55 -19.08
N ARG A 785 -32.98 32.67 -19.08
CA ARG A 785 -33.69 33.89 -19.49
C ARG A 785 -33.87 34.91 -18.35
N ASP A 786 -33.93 34.46 -17.10
CA ASP A 786 -34.52 35.25 -16.00
C ASP A 786 -33.52 36.07 -15.15
N LYS A 787 -32.49 36.68 -15.80
CA LYS A 787 -31.64 37.69 -15.14
C LYS A 787 -31.48 38.97 -15.96
N PRO A 788 -31.76 40.15 -15.37
CA PRO A 788 -31.63 41.42 -16.07
C PRO A 788 -30.16 41.76 -16.32
N LYS A 789 -29.89 42.36 -17.48
CA LYS A 789 -28.57 42.85 -17.89
C LYS A 789 -28.10 43.95 -16.93
N GLN A 790 -27.18 43.65 -16.03
CA GLN A 790 -26.34 44.69 -15.41
C GLN A 790 -25.13 44.98 -16.30
N ASN A 791 -24.81 46.26 -16.42
CA ASN A 791 -23.83 46.79 -17.36
C ASN A 791 -22.41 46.28 -17.06
N ILE A 792 -21.93 45.34 -17.87
CA ILE A 792 -20.50 45.21 -18.15
C ILE A 792 -20.29 45.72 -19.57
N LEU A 793 -19.42 46.71 -19.72
CA LEU A 793 -19.09 47.32 -21.01
C LEU A 793 -18.57 46.25 -21.99
N ASN A 794 -19.27 46.09 -23.12
CA ASN A 794 -18.82 45.25 -24.23
C ASN A 794 -17.54 45.84 -24.87
N ARG A 795 -16.38 45.47 -24.32
CA ARG A 795 -15.08 45.51 -24.99
C ARG A 795 -14.58 44.09 -25.21
N THR A 796 -15.18 43.38 -26.17
CA THR A 796 -14.58 42.27 -26.95
C THR A 796 -15.56 41.75 -28.01
N ALA A 797 -16.06 42.62 -28.88
CA ALA A 797 -16.45 42.23 -30.24
C ALA A 797 -15.25 42.46 -31.15
N VAL A 798 -14.29 41.53 -31.12
CA VAL A 798 -13.14 41.50 -32.05
C VAL A 798 -13.36 40.33 -32.99
N ALA A 799 -13.26 40.56 -34.30
CA ALA A 799 -13.40 39.50 -35.30
C ALA A 799 -12.32 38.43 -35.09
N LYS A 800 -12.71 37.16 -35.17
CA LYS A 800 -11.79 36.02 -35.02
C LYS A 800 -11.55 35.39 -36.39
N TYR A 801 -10.30 35.45 -36.85
CA TYR A 801 -9.87 34.88 -38.12
C TYR A 801 -9.17 33.54 -37.92
N SER A 802 -9.32 32.61 -38.87
CA SER A 802 -8.64 31.32 -38.82
C SER A 802 -7.15 31.45 -39.17
N TYR A 803 -6.36 30.45 -38.77
CA TYR A 803 -4.94 30.36 -39.07
C TYR A 803 -4.64 30.53 -40.57
N GLU A 804 -5.43 29.87 -41.42
CA GLU A 804 -5.31 29.92 -42.88
C GLU A 804 -5.49 31.34 -43.45
N ILE A 805 -6.32 32.17 -42.83
CA ILE A 805 -6.53 33.57 -43.22
C ILE A 805 -5.34 34.43 -42.79
N LEU A 806 -4.82 34.23 -41.57
CA LEU A 806 -3.74 35.04 -40.99
C LEU A 806 -2.33 34.73 -41.55
N VAL A 807 -2.20 33.64 -42.31
CA VAL A 807 -0.93 33.21 -42.92
C VAL A 807 -0.81 33.65 -44.39
N LYS A 808 -1.83 34.28 -44.97
CA LYS A 808 -1.82 34.85 -46.33
C LYS A 808 -0.82 36.01 -46.53
N PRO A 809 -0.49 36.38 -47.78
CA PRO A 809 0.24 37.62 -48.10
C PRO A 809 -0.43 38.86 -47.48
N ALA A 810 0.33 39.93 -47.25
CA ALA A 810 -0.17 41.12 -46.54
C ALA A 810 -1.29 41.85 -47.29
N ASP A 811 -1.26 41.71 -48.61
CA ASP A 811 -2.19 42.14 -49.64
C ASP A 811 -3.49 41.30 -49.73
N GLU A 812 -3.59 40.20 -48.97
CA GLU A 812 -4.80 39.36 -48.87
C GLU A 812 -5.37 39.23 -47.44
N LEU A 813 -4.91 40.06 -46.48
CA LEU A 813 -5.44 40.07 -45.11
C LEU A 813 -6.73 40.91 -45.00
N PRO A 814 -7.65 40.60 -44.07
CA PRO A 814 -8.79 41.45 -43.75
C PRO A 814 -8.35 42.86 -43.29
N GLU A 815 -9.10 43.90 -43.67
CA GLU A 815 -8.73 45.31 -43.43
C GLU A 815 -8.55 45.69 -41.94
N ASP A 816 -9.11 44.91 -41.01
CA ASP A 816 -8.98 45.11 -39.55
C ASP A 816 -7.79 44.36 -38.93
N VAL A 817 -7.01 43.60 -39.72
CA VAL A 817 -5.81 42.87 -39.27
C VAL A 817 -4.54 43.64 -39.65
N ASN A 818 -3.89 44.29 -38.67
CA ASN A 818 -2.63 45.02 -38.90
C ASN A 818 -1.51 44.06 -39.39
N PRO A 819 -0.97 44.24 -40.61
CA PRO A 819 0.08 43.37 -41.17
C PRO A 819 1.38 43.33 -40.35
N GLU A 820 1.72 44.41 -39.63
CA GLU A 820 2.96 44.54 -38.87
C GLU A 820 2.99 43.65 -37.61
N LEU A 821 1.82 43.30 -37.06
CA LEU A 821 1.71 42.45 -35.87
C LEU A 821 1.78 40.95 -36.19
N ARG A 822 1.77 40.56 -37.47
CA ARG A 822 1.80 39.16 -37.93
C ARG A 822 3.00 38.37 -37.40
N GLU A 823 4.18 38.99 -37.38
CA GLU A 823 5.40 38.33 -36.87
C GLU A 823 5.42 38.23 -35.34
N VAL A 824 4.79 39.18 -34.63
CA VAL A 824 4.65 39.13 -33.17
C VAL A 824 3.73 37.97 -32.74
N ILE A 825 2.65 37.72 -33.49
CA ILE A 825 1.73 36.60 -33.22
C ILE A 825 2.40 35.25 -33.49
N LYS A 826 3.18 35.11 -34.57
CA LYS A 826 4.02 33.93 -34.82
C LYS A 826 5.04 33.68 -33.70
N LEU A 827 5.64 34.75 -33.17
CA LEU A 827 6.63 34.68 -32.09
C LEU A 827 6.00 34.26 -30.75
N ALA A 828 4.83 34.82 -30.41
CA ALA A 828 4.10 34.48 -29.19
C ALA A 828 3.64 33.01 -29.18
N ILE A 829 3.17 32.49 -30.32
CA ILE A 829 2.78 31.07 -30.46
C ILE A 829 4.01 30.16 -30.30
N ARG A 830 5.15 30.50 -30.93
CA ARG A 830 6.42 29.76 -30.74
C ARG A 830 6.85 29.72 -29.28
N LEU A 831 6.82 30.86 -28.58
CA LEU A 831 7.26 30.95 -27.18
C LEU A 831 6.43 30.09 -26.22
N HIS A 832 5.13 29.88 -26.50
CA HIS A 832 4.30 29.03 -25.65
C HIS A 832 4.68 27.54 -25.77
N SER A 833 5.06 27.08 -26.97
CA SER A 833 5.51 25.70 -27.24
C SER A 833 6.76 25.29 -26.47
N TYR A 834 7.73 26.19 -26.28
CA TYR A 834 9.02 25.84 -25.64
C TYR A 834 8.92 25.63 -24.13
N SER A 835 7.99 26.29 -23.44
CA SER A 835 7.88 26.18 -21.97
C SER A 835 7.44 24.79 -21.49
N THR A 836 6.66 24.07 -22.31
CA THR A 836 6.09 22.75 -21.97
C THR A 836 7.08 21.60 -22.16
N ILE A 837 8.09 21.77 -23.04
CA ILE A 837 9.02 20.69 -23.45
C ILE A 837 10.22 20.57 -22.51
N LEU A 838 10.61 21.64 -21.84
CA LEU A 838 11.85 21.70 -21.03
C LEU A 838 11.78 21.03 -19.65
N ASN A 839 10.61 20.54 -19.22
CA ASN A 839 10.44 19.96 -17.89
C ASN A 839 10.35 18.42 -17.96
N PHE A 840 11.41 17.74 -17.55
CA PHE A 840 11.58 16.28 -17.65
C PHE A 840 10.44 15.50 -16.96
N ASN A 841 9.88 16.07 -15.88
CA ASN A 841 8.75 15.52 -15.14
C ASN A 841 7.46 15.42 -15.97
N SER A 842 7.22 16.36 -16.91
CA SER A 842 6.01 16.38 -17.73
C SER A 842 5.93 15.18 -18.71
N LEU A 843 7.09 14.72 -19.19
CA LEU A 843 7.16 13.59 -20.14
C LEU A 843 7.14 12.23 -19.43
N LEU A 844 7.66 12.12 -18.20
CA LEU A 844 7.48 10.94 -17.35
C LEU A 844 5.98 10.63 -17.15
N THR A 845 5.19 11.66 -16.82
CA THR A 845 3.74 11.55 -16.63
C THR A 845 3.01 11.11 -17.91
N MET A 846 3.45 11.57 -19.09
CA MET A 846 2.84 11.15 -20.37
C MET A 846 3.14 9.69 -20.73
N TYR A 847 4.34 9.18 -20.46
CA TYR A 847 4.67 7.80 -20.80
C TYR A 847 3.95 6.77 -19.93
N SER A 848 3.66 7.13 -18.67
CA SER A 848 2.79 6.34 -17.78
C SER A 848 1.34 6.23 -18.29
N ILE A 849 0.91 7.08 -19.22
CA ILE A 849 -0.45 7.10 -19.79
C ILE A 849 -0.55 6.25 -21.07
N THR A 850 0.56 5.93 -21.74
CA THR A 850 0.57 5.14 -23.00
C THR A 850 1.21 3.75 -22.84
N GLY A 851 0.83 3.05 -21.76
CA GLY A 851 1.23 1.67 -21.52
C GLY A 851 0.24 0.64 -22.08
N ASN A 852 0.21 0.43 -23.41
CA ASN A 852 -0.19 -0.88 -23.94
C ASN A 852 0.35 -1.17 -25.34
N SER A 853 0.85 -2.39 -25.53
CA SER A 853 1.59 -2.85 -26.70
C SER A 853 0.70 -3.48 -27.77
N ASN A 854 0.91 -3.12 -29.03
CA ASN A 854 0.58 -3.95 -30.20
C ASN A 854 1.34 -3.49 -31.45
N ILE A 855 2.49 -4.12 -31.72
CA ILE A 855 3.07 -4.21 -33.07
C ILE A 855 3.39 -5.68 -33.29
N GLY A 856 2.62 -6.33 -34.17
CA GLY A 856 2.76 -7.75 -34.48
C GLY A 856 3.97 -8.05 -35.36
N LEU A 857 4.51 -9.26 -35.21
CA LEU A 857 5.55 -9.82 -36.07
C LEU A 857 5.02 -10.10 -37.48
N MET A 858 5.83 -9.79 -38.50
CA MET A 858 5.82 -10.51 -39.79
C MET A 858 7.25 -10.67 -40.31
N GLU A 859 7.49 -11.78 -41.00
CA GLU A 859 8.83 -12.38 -41.12
C GLU A 859 9.65 -11.98 -42.36
N THR A 860 10.96 -12.11 -42.16
CA THR A 860 12.09 -12.28 -43.09
C THR A 860 11.86 -12.39 -44.61
N THR A 861 12.73 -11.72 -45.38
CA THR A 861 13.58 -12.40 -46.40
C THR A 861 14.80 -11.54 -46.78
N SER A 862 15.77 -12.13 -47.48
CA SER A 862 17.19 -11.72 -47.53
C SER A 862 17.73 -11.48 -48.96
N ILE A 863 18.97 -10.95 -49.06
CA ILE A 863 20.00 -11.12 -50.14
C ILE A 863 20.46 -9.85 -50.94
N SER A 864 21.72 -9.48 -50.66
CA SER A 864 22.87 -9.00 -51.49
C SER A 864 22.81 -7.90 -52.59
N ASP A 865 23.81 -7.00 -52.46
CA ASP A 865 24.83 -6.58 -53.46
C ASP A 865 24.47 -5.91 -54.83
N ALA A 866 24.73 -4.59 -54.84
CA ALA A 866 25.75 -3.89 -55.65
C ALA A 866 26.00 -4.22 -57.14
N SER A 867 25.94 -3.18 -58.00
CA SER A 867 27.03 -2.69 -58.90
C SER A 867 26.48 -1.66 -59.93
N SER A 868 27.08 -0.47 -60.10
CA SER A 868 28.04 -0.08 -61.19
C SER A 868 27.39 0.20 -62.57
N MET A 869 27.90 1.05 -63.49
CA MET A 869 29.05 1.98 -63.47
C MET A 869 29.02 2.99 -64.64
N SER A 870 29.95 3.97 -64.61
CA SER A 870 30.63 4.64 -65.76
C SER A 870 29.99 5.93 -66.33
N HIS A 871 30.70 6.95 -66.88
CA HIS A 871 32.14 7.24 -67.13
C HIS A 871 32.29 8.74 -67.56
N LYS A 872 33.45 9.46 -67.66
CA LYS A 872 34.88 9.32 -67.27
C LYS A 872 35.60 10.69 -67.45
N LYS A 873 36.38 11.22 -66.47
CA LYS A 873 37.57 12.16 -66.54
C LYS A 873 37.66 13.06 -65.28
N ILE A 874 38.77 13.29 -64.56
CA ILE A 874 40.06 12.60 -64.31
C ILE A 874 40.27 12.72 -62.78
N LYS A 875 40.65 11.66 -62.05
CA LYS A 875 40.35 11.51 -60.60
C LYS A 875 41.56 11.47 -59.66
N ILE A 876 41.51 12.21 -58.54
CA ILE A 876 42.22 11.83 -57.30
C ILE A 876 41.49 10.61 -56.72
N GLY A 877 42.08 9.43 -56.90
CA GLY A 877 41.41 8.16 -56.70
C GLY A 877 41.52 7.60 -55.28
N ARG A 878 40.36 7.18 -54.74
CA ARG A 878 40.21 6.23 -53.61
C ARG A 878 40.64 6.77 -52.23
N GLY A 879 39.67 7.35 -51.51
CA GLY A 879 39.75 7.71 -50.09
C GLY A 879 39.84 6.51 -49.15
N TYR A 880 40.94 5.79 -49.23
CA TYR A 880 41.30 4.61 -48.45
C TYR A 880 42.75 4.76 -47.96
N CYS A 881 43.09 4.13 -46.83
CA CYS A 881 44.41 4.21 -46.21
C CYS A 881 45.48 3.61 -47.13
N ALA A 882 46.50 4.40 -47.49
CA ALA A 882 47.57 3.97 -48.40
C ALA A 882 48.29 2.68 -47.97
N ILE A 883 48.31 2.37 -46.66
CA ILE A 883 48.98 1.20 -46.11
C ILE A 883 48.13 -0.07 -46.21
N CYS A 884 46.83 0.00 -45.90
CA CYS A 884 45.98 -1.19 -45.69
C CYS A 884 44.58 -1.12 -46.32
N GLY A 885 44.23 -0.07 -47.06
CA GLY A 885 42.93 0.04 -47.72
C GLY A 885 41.72 0.34 -46.83
N ALA A 886 41.86 0.40 -45.50
CA ALA A 886 40.79 0.81 -44.57
C ALA A 886 40.38 2.29 -44.73
N LYS A 887 39.18 2.69 -44.29
CA LYS A 887 38.75 4.10 -44.31
C LYS A 887 39.76 5.01 -43.57
N PRO A 888 40.29 6.09 -44.17
CA PRO A 888 41.36 6.89 -43.58
C PRO A 888 40.79 7.93 -42.61
N THR A 889 41.57 8.26 -41.59
CA THR A 889 41.26 9.29 -40.58
C THR A 889 41.89 10.65 -40.90
N GLY A 890 42.54 10.78 -42.06
CA GLY A 890 43.24 11.98 -42.51
C GLY A 890 44.70 11.73 -42.86
N ILE A 891 45.42 12.80 -43.20
CA ILE A 891 46.87 12.77 -43.44
C ILE A 891 47.57 12.69 -42.09
N ASN A 892 48.31 11.61 -41.84
CA ASN A 892 49.07 11.42 -40.60
C ASN A 892 50.49 11.01 -40.97
N PHE A 893 51.48 11.70 -40.41
CA PHE A 893 52.90 11.55 -40.79
C PHE A 893 53.12 11.69 -42.31
N ASP A 894 52.42 12.67 -42.92
CA ASP A 894 52.39 13.00 -44.35
C ASP A 894 51.74 11.98 -45.30
N VAL A 895 51.09 10.94 -44.77
CA VAL A 895 50.38 9.92 -45.59
C VAL A 895 48.91 9.78 -45.17
N LEU A 896 48.01 9.69 -46.16
CA LEU A 896 46.58 9.43 -45.93
C LEU A 896 46.38 8.03 -45.31
N THR A 897 46.05 7.98 -44.02
CA THR A 897 46.06 6.73 -43.23
C THR A 897 44.90 6.62 -42.25
N CYS A 898 44.53 5.38 -41.92
CA CYS A 898 43.56 5.06 -40.87
C CYS A 898 44.19 5.10 -39.48
N SER A 899 43.36 5.22 -38.44
CA SER A 899 43.74 5.21 -37.02
C SER A 899 44.70 4.06 -36.66
N SER A 900 44.41 2.84 -37.13
CA SER A 900 45.25 1.67 -36.88
C SER A 900 46.66 1.81 -37.46
N CYS A 901 46.82 2.36 -38.67
CA CYS A 901 48.14 2.55 -39.28
C CYS A 901 48.88 3.75 -38.68
N LYS A 902 48.17 4.83 -38.32
CA LYS A 902 48.70 5.96 -37.53
C LYS A 902 49.29 5.46 -36.20
N ALA A 903 48.52 4.73 -35.41
CA ALA A 903 48.95 4.21 -34.11
C ALA A 903 50.03 3.12 -34.21
N PHE A 904 49.98 2.28 -35.24
CA PHE A 904 51.04 1.29 -35.53
C PHE A 904 52.37 1.97 -35.87
N PHE A 905 52.35 2.99 -36.73
CA PHE A 905 53.56 3.72 -37.11
C PHE A 905 54.13 4.53 -35.93
N ARG A 906 53.29 5.21 -35.14
CA ARG A 906 53.73 5.91 -33.92
C ARG A 906 54.48 4.99 -32.94
N ARG A 907 54.07 3.73 -32.80
CA ARG A 907 54.69 2.75 -31.89
C ARG A 907 55.94 2.04 -32.43
N ASN A 908 56.15 2.01 -33.75
CA ASN A 908 57.18 1.18 -34.37
C ASN A 908 58.14 1.94 -35.32
N GLY A 909 57.78 3.13 -35.80
CA GLY A 909 58.58 3.94 -36.73
C GLY A 909 59.89 4.49 -36.14
N VAL A 910 60.04 4.48 -34.81
CA VAL A 910 61.29 4.84 -34.11
C VAL A 910 62.21 3.65 -33.85
N LYS A 911 61.72 2.41 -34.06
CA LYS A 911 62.50 1.18 -33.83
C LYS A 911 63.34 0.83 -35.08
N PRO A 912 64.54 0.24 -34.92
CA PRO A 912 65.39 -0.07 -36.06
C PRO A 912 64.78 -1.21 -36.91
N LEU A 913 64.81 -1.04 -38.23
CA LEU A 913 64.09 -1.91 -39.19
C LEU A 913 64.57 -3.37 -39.18
N ASN A 914 65.82 -3.63 -38.79
CA ASN A 914 66.39 -4.98 -38.66
C ASN A 914 65.73 -5.81 -37.54
N GLN A 915 65.04 -5.17 -36.58
CA GLN A 915 64.29 -5.86 -35.52
C GLN A 915 63.01 -6.56 -36.06
N PHE A 916 62.59 -6.26 -37.30
CA PHE A 916 61.36 -6.79 -37.88
C PHE A 916 61.66 -7.72 -39.07
N VAL A 917 61.69 -9.03 -38.80
CA VAL A 917 61.89 -10.08 -39.81
C VAL A 917 60.55 -10.62 -40.31
N CYS A 918 60.39 -10.76 -41.63
CA CYS A 918 59.24 -11.44 -42.21
C CYS A 918 59.47 -12.96 -42.19
N ARG A 919 58.46 -13.73 -41.74
CA ARG A 919 58.51 -15.21 -41.68
C ARG A 919 57.99 -15.90 -42.96
N LEU A 920 57.76 -15.13 -44.03
CA LEU A 920 57.29 -15.56 -45.34
C LEU A 920 58.23 -14.97 -46.42
N SER A 921 57.76 -14.68 -47.63
CA SER A 921 58.57 -14.18 -48.75
C SER A 921 59.11 -12.75 -48.63
N GLY A 922 58.78 -12.00 -47.55
CA GLY A 922 59.07 -10.57 -47.45
C GLY A 922 58.08 -9.64 -48.18
N GLU A 923 57.14 -10.19 -48.96
CA GLU A 923 56.16 -9.46 -49.77
C GLU A 923 54.70 -9.69 -49.29
N CYS A 924 54.48 -9.86 -47.99
CA CYS A 924 53.14 -10.10 -47.45
C CYS A 924 52.16 -8.99 -47.86
N LYS A 925 51.01 -9.39 -48.43
CA LYS A 925 49.90 -8.48 -48.73
C LYS A 925 49.39 -7.83 -47.44
N ILE A 926 49.25 -6.50 -47.47
CA ILE A 926 48.74 -5.70 -46.33
C ILE A 926 47.43 -5.03 -46.73
N ASP A 927 46.32 -5.55 -46.19
CA ASP A 927 44.96 -5.02 -46.28
C ASP A 927 44.30 -4.95 -44.87
N GLU A 928 43.05 -4.50 -44.77
CA GLU A 928 42.33 -4.29 -43.50
C GLU A 928 42.30 -5.54 -42.61
N ARG A 929 42.18 -6.74 -43.19
CA ARG A 929 42.11 -8.01 -42.47
C ARG A 929 43.51 -8.58 -42.22
N SER A 930 44.39 -8.54 -43.23
CA SER A 930 45.75 -9.13 -43.15
C SER A 930 46.80 -8.26 -42.44
N ARG A 931 46.56 -6.95 -42.22
CA ARG A 931 47.52 -6.01 -41.59
C ARG A 931 48.05 -6.37 -40.20
N ARG A 932 47.52 -7.39 -39.53
CA ARG A 932 48.05 -7.91 -38.25
C ARG A 932 49.04 -9.07 -38.42
N GLN A 933 49.06 -9.73 -39.59
CA GLN A 933 49.78 -10.99 -39.83
C GLN A 933 51.29 -10.82 -40.03
N CYS A 934 51.76 -9.67 -40.55
CA CYS A 934 53.19 -9.40 -40.71
C CYS A 934 53.53 -7.93 -40.39
N THR A 935 54.11 -7.71 -39.22
CA THR A 935 54.56 -6.38 -38.75
C THR A 935 55.71 -5.84 -39.59
N ALA A 936 56.63 -6.69 -40.04
CA ALA A 936 57.77 -6.34 -40.88
C ALA A 936 57.34 -5.74 -42.23
N CYS A 937 56.52 -6.45 -43.00
CA CYS A 937 56.02 -5.97 -44.28
C CYS A 937 55.12 -4.74 -44.13
N ARG A 938 54.31 -4.67 -43.05
CA ARG A 938 53.49 -3.48 -42.77
C ARG A 938 54.33 -2.25 -42.45
N LEU A 939 55.34 -2.37 -41.60
CA LEU A 939 56.22 -1.24 -41.24
C LEU A 939 57.05 -0.77 -42.44
N ARG A 940 57.59 -1.72 -43.22
CA ARG A 940 58.27 -1.42 -44.49
C ARG A 940 57.35 -0.64 -45.42
N LYS A 941 56.10 -1.10 -45.62
CA LYS A 941 55.09 -0.40 -46.43
C LYS A 941 54.73 0.99 -45.89
N CYS A 942 54.72 1.22 -44.57
CA CYS A 942 54.55 2.57 -44.02
C CYS A 942 55.64 3.53 -44.50
N PHE A 943 56.91 3.13 -44.43
CA PHE A 943 58.01 3.95 -44.94
C PHE A 943 58.00 4.08 -46.47
N THR A 944 57.73 3.00 -47.21
CA THR A 944 57.62 3.04 -48.68
C THR A 944 56.51 3.98 -49.17
N MET A 945 55.42 4.12 -48.42
CA MET A 945 54.34 5.06 -48.74
C MET A 945 54.60 6.50 -48.23
N GLY A 946 55.76 6.77 -47.61
CA GLY A 946 56.20 8.12 -47.25
C GLY A 946 55.99 8.55 -45.79
N MET A 947 55.73 7.63 -44.85
CA MET A 947 55.51 8.03 -43.44
C MET A 947 56.82 8.47 -42.76
N ILE A 948 56.83 9.69 -42.21
CA ILE A 948 58.01 10.33 -41.61
C ILE A 948 58.04 10.13 -40.07
N LYS A 949 59.11 9.53 -39.54
CA LYS A 949 59.24 9.18 -38.10
C LYS A 949 59.56 10.40 -37.20
N GLU A 950 60.22 11.41 -37.76
CA GLU A 950 60.66 12.65 -37.09
C GLU A 950 59.48 13.51 -36.62
N ARG A 951 58.26 13.25 -37.10
CA ARG A 951 57.02 13.93 -36.65
C ARG A 951 56.38 13.29 -35.40
N ILE A 952 57.06 12.37 -34.72
CA ILE A 952 56.64 11.79 -33.44
C ILE A 952 57.19 12.65 -32.29
N ARG A 953 56.30 13.32 -31.53
CA ARG A 953 56.66 14.20 -30.39
C ARG A 953 57.30 13.41 -29.23
N THR A 954 58.21 14.04 -28.49
CA THR A 954 58.86 13.46 -27.30
C THR A 954 58.03 13.61 -26.02
N GLU A 955 58.36 12.82 -24.99
CA GLU A 955 57.70 12.83 -23.66
C GLU A 955 57.65 14.23 -23.03
N GLU A 956 58.79 14.94 -23.00
CA GLU A 956 58.89 16.32 -22.49
C GLU A 956 57.99 17.30 -23.25
N GLN A 957 57.92 17.19 -24.57
CA GLN A 957 57.05 18.04 -25.39
C GLN A 957 55.58 17.78 -25.08
N ASN A 958 55.21 16.54 -24.79
CA ASN A 958 53.85 16.18 -24.37
C ASN A 958 53.53 16.73 -22.97
N GLN A 959 54.45 16.69 -22.01
CA GLN A 959 54.24 17.27 -20.67
C GLN A 959 54.08 18.79 -20.72
N ARG A 960 54.98 19.50 -21.42
CA ARG A 960 54.88 20.97 -21.58
C ARG A 960 53.59 21.38 -22.30
N HIS A 961 53.11 20.57 -23.26
CA HIS A 961 51.84 20.81 -23.93
C HIS A 961 50.63 20.65 -22.98
N ARG A 962 50.61 19.63 -22.10
CA ARG A 962 49.54 19.45 -21.11
C ARG A 962 49.45 20.63 -20.14
N ALA A 963 50.59 21.06 -19.57
CA ALA A 963 50.64 22.20 -18.66
C ALA A 963 50.14 23.50 -19.30
N LEU A 964 50.59 23.80 -20.54
CA LEU A 964 50.14 24.99 -21.28
C LEU A 964 48.64 24.93 -21.63
N VAL A 965 48.09 23.73 -21.86
CA VAL A 965 46.65 23.53 -22.11
C VAL A 965 45.83 23.74 -20.83
N GLN A 966 46.31 23.26 -19.68
CA GLN A 966 45.66 23.47 -18.37
C GLN A 966 45.57 24.97 -18.00
N GLU A 967 46.66 25.72 -18.20
CA GLU A 967 46.72 27.15 -17.91
C GLU A 967 45.76 27.95 -18.82
N ASN A 968 45.78 27.69 -20.14
CA ASN A 968 44.86 28.32 -21.08
C ASN A 968 43.38 28.00 -20.79
N ARG A 969 43.07 26.81 -20.27
CA ARG A 969 41.71 26.41 -19.85
C ARG A 969 41.24 27.21 -18.63
N ARG A 970 42.08 27.35 -17.60
CA ARG A 970 41.78 28.18 -16.42
C ARG A 970 41.51 29.64 -16.79
N GLN A 971 42.29 30.21 -17.71
CA GLN A 971 42.12 31.59 -18.16
C GLN A 971 40.84 31.80 -18.99
N LYS A 972 40.46 30.83 -19.84
CA LYS A 972 39.16 30.85 -20.54
C LYS A 972 37.98 30.81 -19.56
N PHE A 973 38.03 29.98 -18.53
CA PHE A 973 36.94 29.82 -17.57
C PHE A 973 36.66 31.11 -16.78
N LYS A 974 37.73 31.76 -16.29
CA LYS A 974 37.61 33.07 -15.59
C LYS A 974 36.99 34.16 -16.47
N LYS A 975 37.36 34.23 -17.77
CA LYS A 975 36.76 35.18 -18.71
C LYS A 975 35.27 34.95 -18.94
N TYR A 976 34.80 33.71 -18.85
CA TYR A 976 33.37 33.41 -19.03
C TYR A 976 32.53 33.87 -17.82
N GLN A 977 33.01 33.64 -16.59
CA GLN A 977 32.36 34.13 -15.37
C GLN A 977 32.26 35.67 -15.34
N GLN A 978 33.35 36.38 -15.64
CA GLN A 978 33.35 37.85 -15.70
C GLN A 978 32.31 38.38 -16.70
N HIS A 979 32.13 37.71 -17.84
CA HIS A 979 31.17 38.14 -18.86
C HIS A 979 29.70 37.91 -18.44
N GLN A 980 29.42 36.88 -17.64
CA GLN A 980 28.08 36.69 -17.04
C GLN A 980 27.77 37.79 -16.02
N GLU A 981 28.71 38.16 -15.14
CA GLU A 981 28.50 39.22 -14.14
C GLU A 981 28.31 40.60 -14.80
N GLU A 982 29.11 40.95 -15.81
CA GLU A 982 28.91 42.21 -16.57
C GLU A 982 27.54 42.27 -17.26
N THR A 983 27.06 41.16 -17.81
CA THR A 983 25.74 41.08 -18.48
C THR A 983 24.59 41.22 -17.48
N ARG A 984 24.76 40.70 -16.26
CA ARG A 984 23.78 40.76 -15.17
C ARG A 984 23.71 42.14 -14.51
N LEU A 985 24.82 42.89 -14.46
CA LEU A 985 24.86 44.26 -13.97
C LEU A 985 24.25 45.27 -14.96
N ARG A 986 24.47 45.09 -16.27
CA ARG A 986 23.90 45.97 -17.32
C ARG A 986 22.39 45.91 -17.44
N THR A 987 21.76 44.82 -17.00
CA THR A 987 20.30 44.61 -17.14
C THR A 987 19.47 45.23 -16.00
N MET A 988 20.09 45.89 -15.02
CA MET A 988 19.38 46.46 -13.86
C MET A 988 19.15 47.98 -13.90
N ASP A 989 19.73 48.73 -14.85
CA ASP A 989 19.78 50.21 -14.78
C ASP A 989 19.01 50.95 -15.90
N GLU A 990 18.33 50.24 -16.81
CA GLU A 990 17.52 50.87 -17.87
C GLU A 990 16.01 50.81 -17.58
N ARG A 991 15.38 51.97 -17.35
CA ARG A 991 13.92 52.10 -17.36
C ARG A 991 13.39 52.00 -18.79
N PRO A 992 12.27 51.29 -19.04
CA PRO A 992 11.77 51.12 -20.40
C PRO A 992 11.21 52.44 -20.98
N ARG A 993 11.92 52.99 -21.97
CA ARG A 993 11.36 53.94 -22.94
C ARG A 993 11.15 53.24 -24.29
N GLN A 994 10.12 53.70 -25.00
CA GLN A 994 9.66 53.13 -26.27
C GLN A 994 10.71 53.25 -27.37
N GLY A 995 10.68 52.33 -28.32
CA GLY A 995 11.26 52.51 -29.66
C GLY A 995 12.30 51.47 -30.07
N VAL A 996 11.84 50.48 -30.82
CA VAL A 996 12.55 49.72 -31.86
C VAL A 996 14.09 49.69 -31.79
N CYS A 997 14.66 48.50 -31.55
CA CYS A 997 15.86 48.12 -32.29
C CYS A 997 15.91 46.60 -32.53
N SER A 998 16.09 46.23 -33.79
CA SER A 998 16.33 44.86 -34.24
C SER A 998 17.71 44.37 -33.79
N ALA A 999 17.78 43.22 -33.11
CA ALA A 999 19.03 42.55 -32.80
C ALA A 999 18.92 41.05 -33.10
N SER A 1000 19.77 40.58 -34.02
CA SER A 1000 19.99 39.18 -34.31
C SER A 1000 20.63 38.46 -33.11
N TYR A 1001 20.05 37.35 -32.65
CA TYR A 1001 20.69 36.49 -31.66
C TYR A 1001 21.83 35.71 -32.31
N LEU A 1002 23.05 36.20 -32.12
CA LEU A 1002 24.29 35.46 -32.36
C LEU A 1002 24.45 34.35 -31.31
N PHE A 1003 24.62 33.11 -31.76
CA PHE A 1003 24.86 31.96 -30.89
C PHE A 1003 26.17 32.12 -30.08
N PRO A 1004 26.13 32.05 -28.73
CA PRO A 1004 27.34 32.12 -27.93
C PRO A 1004 28.12 30.80 -27.99
N ASN A 1005 29.29 30.82 -28.65
CA ASN A 1005 30.24 29.68 -28.71
C ASN A 1005 30.68 29.14 -27.32
N SER A 1006 30.36 29.83 -26.22
CA SER A 1006 30.77 29.47 -24.86
C SER A 1006 30.16 28.17 -24.33
N HIS A 1007 28.90 27.86 -24.66
CA HIS A 1007 28.21 26.69 -24.10
C HIS A 1007 28.83 25.36 -24.59
N LEU A 1008 29.18 25.30 -25.88
CA LEU A 1008 29.84 24.14 -26.48
C LEU A 1008 31.27 23.95 -25.92
N ASN A 1009 32.00 25.05 -25.70
CA ASN A 1009 33.31 25.01 -25.02
C ASN A 1009 33.20 24.47 -23.57
N TYR A 1010 32.05 24.62 -22.90
CA TYR A 1010 31.84 24.08 -21.55
C TYR A 1010 31.49 22.59 -21.58
N ILE A 1011 30.69 22.12 -22.55
CA ILE A 1011 30.44 20.68 -22.75
C ILE A 1011 31.73 19.94 -23.09
N ASP A 1012 32.60 20.52 -23.92
CA ASP A 1012 33.94 19.99 -24.21
C ASP A 1012 34.82 19.91 -22.95
N LEU A 1013 34.70 20.86 -22.02
CA LEU A 1013 35.42 20.84 -20.74
C LEU A 1013 34.92 19.70 -19.83
N ILE A 1014 33.59 19.51 -19.71
CA ILE A 1014 32.99 18.43 -18.91
C ILE A 1014 33.42 17.06 -19.46
N PHE A 1015 33.41 16.90 -20.79
CA PHE A 1015 33.86 15.68 -21.46
C PHE A 1015 35.32 15.36 -21.17
N ASP A 1016 36.22 16.34 -21.33
CA ASP A 1016 37.65 16.16 -21.08
C ASP A 1016 37.94 15.81 -19.62
N LEU A 1017 37.24 16.43 -18.65
CA LEU A 1017 37.36 16.09 -17.23
C LEU A 1017 36.95 14.63 -16.96
N PHE A 1018 35.87 14.14 -17.58
CA PHE A 1018 35.47 12.74 -17.42
C PHE A 1018 36.56 11.78 -17.95
N VAL A 1019 37.10 12.05 -19.14
CA VAL A 1019 38.12 11.21 -19.79
C VAL A 1019 39.44 11.19 -19.03
N GLU A 1020 39.84 12.30 -18.39
CA GLU A 1020 41.05 12.36 -17.56
C GLU A 1020 40.93 11.48 -16.29
N ASN A 1021 39.75 11.43 -15.67
CA ASN A 1021 39.50 10.60 -14.50
C ASN A 1021 39.39 9.09 -14.82
N THR A 1022 38.79 8.72 -15.95
CA THR A 1022 38.73 7.30 -16.34
C THR A 1022 40.09 6.75 -16.75
N GLN A 1023 40.89 7.51 -17.52
CA GLN A 1023 42.23 7.07 -17.96
C GLN A 1023 43.25 6.96 -16.83
N THR A 1024 43.04 7.67 -15.72
CA THR A 1024 43.88 7.54 -14.51
C THR A 1024 43.43 6.39 -13.60
N THR A 1025 42.17 5.94 -13.71
CA THR A 1025 41.61 4.88 -12.88
C THR A 1025 41.63 3.49 -13.55
N PHE A 1026 41.52 3.41 -14.88
CA PHE A 1026 41.43 2.16 -15.64
C PHE A 1026 42.55 2.02 -16.69
N PRO A 1027 43.44 1.01 -16.58
CA PRO A 1027 44.44 0.69 -17.62
C PRO A 1027 43.83 0.21 -18.95
N GLU A 1028 44.56 0.33 -20.06
CA GLU A 1028 44.10 -0.09 -21.42
C GLU A 1028 43.75 -1.59 -21.56
N ASP A 1029 44.19 -2.45 -20.63
CA ASP A 1029 43.95 -3.91 -20.63
C ASP A 1029 43.01 -4.38 -19.48
N PHE A 1030 42.18 -3.49 -18.91
CA PHE A 1030 41.36 -3.79 -17.73
C PHE A 1030 40.12 -4.65 -18.04
N VAL A 1031 40.02 -5.83 -17.42
CA VAL A 1031 38.91 -6.80 -17.59
C VAL A 1031 38.26 -7.09 -16.23
N LEU A 1032 36.92 -7.08 -16.21
CA LEU A 1032 36.08 -7.35 -15.05
C LEU A 1032 35.36 -8.71 -15.21
N SER A 1033 36.03 -9.79 -14.80
CA SER A 1033 35.48 -11.15 -14.83
C SER A 1033 35.12 -11.66 -13.44
N PHE A 1034 33.96 -12.29 -13.30
CA PHE A 1034 33.45 -12.88 -12.06
C PHE A 1034 33.28 -14.39 -12.21
N ASP A 1035 33.71 -15.14 -11.19
CA ASP A 1035 33.37 -16.55 -10.99
C ASP A 1035 32.93 -16.81 -9.52
N ASN A 1036 31.75 -17.44 -9.34
CA ASN A 1036 31.28 -18.15 -8.14
C ASN A 1036 31.08 -17.49 -6.73
N ASP A 1037 31.43 -16.22 -6.44
CA ASP A 1037 31.19 -15.62 -5.09
C ASP A 1037 30.48 -14.25 -5.11
N LEU A 1038 29.23 -14.17 -4.63
CA LEU A 1038 28.42 -12.95 -4.57
C LEU A 1038 29.09 -11.75 -3.88
N THR A 1039 29.98 -11.99 -2.89
CA THR A 1039 30.70 -10.93 -2.19
C THR A 1039 31.55 -10.08 -3.15
N SER A 1040 31.96 -10.66 -4.27
CA SER A 1040 32.75 -9.99 -5.32
C SER A 1040 31.95 -9.00 -6.17
N VAL A 1041 30.61 -8.99 -6.11
CA VAL A 1041 29.77 -8.13 -6.97
C VAL A 1041 29.86 -6.65 -6.58
N LEU A 1042 29.93 -6.31 -5.29
CA LEU A 1042 30.15 -4.90 -4.88
C LEU A 1042 31.57 -4.42 -5.21
N ASN A 1043 32.56 -5.30 -5.09
CA ASN A 1043 33.95 -5.02 -5.46
C ASN A 1043 34.13 -4.77 -6.98
N LEU A 1044 33.20 -5.26 -7.81
CA LEU A 1044 33.15 -4.99 -9.24
C LEU A 1044 32.81 -3.51 -9.55
N TYR A 1045 31.88 -2.95 -8.77
CA TYR A 1045 31.37 -1.59 -8.98
C TYR A 1045 32.06 -0.54 -8.10
N SER A 1046 32.86 -0.93 -7.11
CA SER A 1046 33.60 0.00 -6.25
C SER A 1046 34.53 0.92 -7.05
N THR A 1047 35.29 0.39 -8.02
CA THR A 1047 36.20 1.18 -8.87
C THR A 1047 35.44 2.10 -9.84
N PRO A 1048 34.42 1.65 -10.60
CA PRO A 1048 33.55 2.53 -11.39
C PRO A 1048 32.87 3.65 -10.56
N ILE A 1049 32.30 3.31 -9.40
CA ILE A 1049 31.64 4.29 -8.53
C ILE A 1049 32.66 5.29 -7.97
N SER A 1050 33.85 4.84 -7.59
CA SER A 1050 34.94 5.73 -7.13
C SER A 1050 35.37 6.70 -8.23
N CYS A 1051 35.57 6.22 -9.47
CA CYS A 1051 35.89 7.05 -10.64
C CYS A 1051 34.81 8.12 -10.88
N LEU A 1052 33.53 7.72 -10.76
CA LEU A 1052 32.39 8.61 -10.96
C LEU A 1052 32.31 9.69 -9.87
N ILE A 1053 32.54 9.34 -8.60
CA ILE A 1053 32.57 10.29 -7.47
C ILE A 1053 33.74 11.26 -7.62
N VAL A 1054 34.93 10.81 -8.07
CA VAL A 1054 36.08 11.69 -8.32
C VAL A 1054 35.79 12.68 -9.46
N PHE A 1055 35.13 12.23 -10.53
CA PHE A 1055 34.66 13.13 -11.60
C PHE A 1055 33.66 14.17 -11.07
N PHE A 1056 32.66 13.76 -10.30
CA PHE A 1056 31.69 14.70 -9.71
C PHE A 1056 32.33 15.69 -8.73
N LYS A 1057 33.36 15.27 -7.98
CA LYS A 1057 34.17 16.15 -7.13
C LYS A 1057 34.91 17.26 -7.90
N GLN A 1058 34.98 17.22 -9.23
CA GLN A 1058 35.55 18.29 -10.07
C GLN A 1058 34.49 19.28 -10.59
N LEU A 1059 33.20 19.01 -10.38
CA LEU A 1059 32.10 19.93 -10.73
C LEU A 1059 31.90 20.97 -9.62
N SER A 1060 31.99 22.25 -9.96
CA SER A 1060 31.86 23.37 -9.01
C SER A 1060 30.54 23.38 -8.23
N GLN A 1061 29.44 22.99 -8.88
CA GLN A 1061 28.10 22.93 -8.31
C GLN A 1061 27.99 21.79 -7.28
N PHE A 1062 28.70 20.67 -7.51
CA PHE A 1062 28.73 19.54 -6.58
C PHE A 1062 29.63 19.83 -5.36
N GLN A 1063 30.77 20.50 -5.56
CA GLN A 1063 31.67 20.91 -4.48
C GLN A 1063 31.03 21.86 -3.46
N GLN A 1064 30.10 22.72 -3.90
CA GLN A 1064 29.40 23.69 -3.05
C GLN A 1064 28.42 23.06 -2.06
N LEU A 1065 28.03 21.79 -2.26
CA LEU A 1065 27.08 21.11 -1.40
C LEU A 1065 27.77 20.53 -0.15
N PRO A 1066 27.10 20.48 1.01
CA PRO A 1066 27.51 19.70 2.17
C PRO A 1066 27.86 18.25 1.82
N VAL A 1067 28.72 17.60 2.61
CA VAL A 1067 29.13 16.20 2.35
C VAL A 1067 27.92 15.26 2.47
N ASP A 1068 27.03 15.52 3.42
CA ASP A 1068 25.82 14.73 3.64
C ASP A 1068 24.83 14.89 2.47
N ASP A 1069 24.55 16.12 2.04
CA ASP A 1069 23.71 16.40 0.86
C ASP A 1069 24.27 15.76 -0.43
N ARG A 1070 25.59 15.78 -0.63
CA ARG A 1070 26.26 15.04 -1.73
C ARG A 1070 26.06 13.54 -1.63
N LEU A 1071 26.16 12.97 -0.43
CA LEU A 1071 25.99 11.55 -0.20
C LEU A 1071 24.53 11.12 -0.41
N ILE A 1072 23.56 11.96 -0.04
CA ILE A 1072 22.13 11.76 -0.28
C ILE A 1072 21.81 11.80 -1.79
N LEU A 1073 22.32 12.79 -2.53
CA LEU A 1073 22.17 12.84 -3.99
C LEU A 1073 22.73 11.59 -4.67
N LEU A 1074 23.94 11.19 -4.29
CA LEU A 1074 24.57 10.00 -4.86
C LEU A 1074 23.77 8.73 -4.52
N LYS A 1075 23.39 8.51 -3.24
CA LYS A 1075 22.63 7.33 -2.82
C LYS A 1075 21.32 7.15 -3.62
N ASN A 1076 20.60 8.24 -3.87
CA ASN A 1076 19.33 8.19 -4.60
C ASN A 1076 19.53 7.97 -6.11
N ASN A 1077 20.46 8.69 -6.74
CA ASN A 1077 20.60 8.68 -8.21
C ASN A 1077 21.53 7.57 -8.75
N ILE A 1078 22.32 6.89 -7.91
CA ILE A 1078 23.28 5.85 -8.36
C ILE A 1078 22.63 4.71 -9.17
N LYS A 1079 21.35 4.40 -8.91
CA LYS A 1079 20.59 3.33 -9.59
C LYS A 1079 20.49 3.52 -11.11
N ILE A 1080 20.42 4.77 -11.60
CA ILE A 1080 20.44 5.11 -13.04
C ILE A 1080 21.85 5.39 -13.55
N LEU A 1081 22.70 5.99 -12.72
CA LEU A 1081 24.07 6.34 -13.13
C LEU A 1081 24.91 5.10 -13.44
N LEU A 1082 24.68 3.98 -12.73
CA LEU A 1082 25.48 2.77 -12.86
C LEU A 1082 25.33 2.06 -14.23
N PRO A 1083 24.11 1.83 -14.79
CA PRO A 1083 23.97 1.32 -16.17
C PRO A 1083 24.56 2.24 -17.24
N ILE A 1084 24.39 3.56 -17.12
CA ILE A 1084 24.93 4.54 -18.11
C ILE A 1084 26.47 4.49 -18.09
N LEU A 1085 27.06 4.56 -16.90
CA LEU A 1085 28.50 4.44 -16.70
C LEU A 1085 29.03 3.10 -17.25
N THR A 1086 28.31 2.01 -17.00
CA THR A 1086 28.72 0.68 -17.47
C THR A 1086 28.72 0.60 -18.99
N HIS A 1087 27.67 1.07 -19.67
CA HIS A 1087 27.64 1.15 -21.14
C HIS A 1087 28.79 2.02 -21.68
N LEU A 1088 29.05 3.16 -21.04
CA LEU A 1088 30.12 4.07 -21.43
C LEU A 1088 31.51 3.45 -21.24
N LEU A 1089 31.77 2.72 -20.16
CA LEU A 1089 33.04 2.01 -19.92
C LEU A 1089 33.27 0.89 -20.95
N CYS A 1090 32.28 0.04 -21.20
CA CYS A 1090 32.40 -1.02 -22.21
C CYS A 1090 32.63 -0.50 -23.63
N LYS A 1091 32.09 0.67 -23.97
CA LYS A 1091 32.05 1.19 -25.34
C LYS A 1091 33.13 2.21 -25.65
N ALA A 1092 33.40 3.13 -24.73
CA ALA A 1092 34.40 4.20 -24.93
C ALA A 1092 35.80 3.78 -24.48
N PHE A 1093 35.92 2.76 -23.64
CA PHE A 1093 37.18 2.31 -23.03
C PHE A 1093 37.46 0.79 -23.21
N ASP A 1094 36.63 0.07 -23.99
CA ASP A 1094 36.79 -1.37 -24.33
C ASP A 1094 36.82 -2.33 -23.10
N VAL A 1095 36.27 -1.90 -21.96
CA VAL A 1095 36.25 -2.66 -20.71
C VAL A 1095 35.25 -3.82 -20.79
N GLN A 1096 35.73 -5.06 -20.76
CA GLN A 1096 34.87 -6.25 -20.78
C GLN A 1096 34.37 -6.61 -19.37
N ILE A 1097 33.06 -6.85 -19.24
CA ILE A 1097 32.39 -7.25 -17.99
C ILE A 1097 31.65 -8.57 -18.21
N HIS A 1098 31.98 -9.59 -17.41
CA HIS A 1098 31.38 -10.93 -17.49
C HIS A 1098 31.00 -11.47 -16.11
N ILE A 1099 29.72 -11.81 -15.91
CA ILE A 1099 29.19 -12.40 -14.67
C ILE A 1099 28.94 -13.91 -14.86
N ASN A 1100 29.90 -14.77 -14.50
CA ASN A 1100 29.68 -16.23 -14.57
C ASN A 1100 29.13 -16.75 -13.23
N HIS A 1101 27.82 -16.58 -12.99
CA HIS A 1101 27.16 -17.14 -11.81
C HIS A 1101 25.84 -17.84 -12.18
N PRO A 1102 25.63 -19.13 -11.81
CA PRO A 1102 24.41 -19.87 -12.17
C PRO A 1102 23.12 -19.16 -11.74
N GLY A 1103 23.13 -18.58 -10.53
CA GLY A 1103 21.98 -17.86 -9.96
C GLY A 1103 21.81 -16.40 -10.44
N LEU A 1104 22.78 -15.82 -11.15
CA LEU A 1104 22.72 -14.42 -11.62
C LEU A 1104 22.77 -14.27 -13.15
N ASN A 1105 22.66 -15.36 -13.92
CA ASN A 1105 22.65 -15.32 -15.38
C ASN A 1105 21.58 -14.37 -15.96
N ASN A 1106 20.44 -14.20 -15.27
CA ASN A 1106 19.41 -13.22 -15.64
C ASN A 1106 19.91 -11.75 -15.58
N ILE A 1107 20.91 -11.43 -14.76
CA ILE A 1107 21.51 -10.09 -14.71
C ILE A 1107 22.28 -9.78 -15.99
N ASN A 1108 23.04 -10.74 -16.55
CA ASN A 1108 23.72 -10.55 -17.83
C ASN A 1108 22.74 -10.18 -18.95
N HIS A 1109 21.60 -10.87 -19.03
CA HIS A 1109 20.54 -10.55 -20.00
C HIS A 1109 19.95 -9.16 -19.78
N LYS A 1110 19.69 -8.75 -18.53
CA LYS A 1110 19.18 -7.41 -18.21
C LYS A 1110 20.21 -6.30 -18.48
N MET A 1111 21.50 -6.54 -18.22
CA MET A 1111 22.59 -5.60 -18.53
C MET A 1111 22.81 -5.47 -20.04
N ALA A 1112 22.74 -6.57 -20.80
CA ALA A 1112 22.77 -6.55 -22.26
C ALA A 1112 21.56 -5.78 -22.84
N TYR A 1113 20.37 -5.97 -22.27
CA TYR A 1113 19.17 -5.22 -22.63
C TYR A 1113 19.32 -3.72 -22.33
N ALA A 1114 19.77 -3.35 -21.13
CA ALA A 1114 20.06 -1.94 -20.79
C ALA A 1114 21.08 -1.30 -21.74
N SER A 1115 22.14 -2.02 -22.10
CA SER A 1115 23.15 -1.57 -23.09
C SER A 1115 22.56 -1.40 -24.51
N SER A 1116 21.60 -2.25 -24.90
CA SER A 1116 20.91 -2.12 -26.19
C SER A 1116 20.02 -0.87 -26.27
N LEU A 1117 19.39 -0.46 -25.16
CA LEU A 1117 18.55 0.75 -25.11
C LEU A 1117 19.36 2.03 -25.41
N PHE A 1118 20.57 2.18 -24.85
CA PHE A 1118 21.45 3.32 -25.13
C PHE A 1118 21.99 3.33 -26.57
N SER A 1119 22.14 2.15 -27.17
CA SER A 1119 22.62 2.01 -28.55
C SER A 1119 21.68 2.66 -29.58
N TYR A 1120 20.40 2.83 -29.23
CA TYR A 1120 19.37 3.48 -30.06
C TYR A 1120 19.33 5.02 -29.94
N ILE A 1121 19.86 5.58 -28.84
CA ILE A 1121 19.94 7.04 -28.62
C ILE A 1121 21.21 7.61 -29.25
N ALA A 1122 22.35 6.99 -28.96
CA ALA A 1122 23.67 7.51 -29.28
C ALA A 1122 24.61 6.36 -29.63
N SER A 1123 24.55 5.88 -30.89
CA SER A 1123 25.42 4.77 -31.31
C SER A 1123 26.91 5.07 -31.13
N ASP A 1124 27.33 6.34 -31.18
CA ASP A 1124 28.73 6.77 -31.06
C ASP A 1124 28.96 8.10 -30.29
N ASP A 1125 27.93 8.70 -29.67
CA ASP A 1125 28.08 10.02 -29.01
C ASP A 1125 28.33 9.94 -27.49
N ASN A 1126 29.61 9.80 -27.14
CA ASN A 1126 30.04 9.74 -25.73
C ASN A 1126 29.83 11.07 -24.97
N LYS A 1127 29.77 12.22 -25.66
CA LYS A 1127 29.54 13.53 -25.01
C LYS A 1127 28.11 13.63 -24.52
N LEU A 1128 27.15 13.19 -25.33
CA LEU A 1128 25.74 13.11 -24.93
C LEU A 1128 25.56 12.20 -23.69
N LEU A 1129 26.22 11.03 -23.66
CA LEU A 1129 26.15 10.11 -22.51
C LEU A 1129 26.73 10.73 -21.21
N ILE A 1130 27.86 11.43 -21.30
CA ILE A 1130 28.48 12.10 -20.13
C ILE A 1130 27.62 13.28 -19.65
N LEU A 1131 26.99 14.02 -20.56
CA LEU A 1131 26.10 15.12 -20.21
C LEU A 1131 24.82 14.61 -19.51
N LEU A 1132 24.30 13.46 -19.94
CA LEU A 1132 23.20 12.76 -19.25
C LEU A 1132 23.59 12.29 -17.83
N ILE A 1133 24.80 11.77 -17.64
CA ILE A 1133 25.33 11.42 -16.29
C ILE A 1133 25.30 12.64 -15.36
N VAL A 1134 25.67 13.83 -15.84
CA VAL A 1134 25.65 15.06 -15.02
C VAL A 1134 24.23 15.55 -14.75
N VAL A 1135 23.35 15.55 -15.75
CA VAL A 1135 21.92 15.94 -15.58
C VAL A 1135 21.22 15.02 -14.56
N PHE A 1136 21.45 13.70 -14.62
CA PHE A 1136 20.80 12.77 -13.69
C PHE A 1136 21.38 12.77 -12.28
N LEU A 1137 22.61 13.27 -12.06
CA LEU A 1137 23.13 13.48 -10.70
C LEU A 1137 22.31 14.52 -9.94
N PHE A 1138 22.01 15.66 -10.58
CA PHE A 1138 21.28 16.78 -9.98
C PHE A 1138 19.75 16.67 -10.11
N CYS A 1139 19.25 15.62 -10.77
CA CYS A 1139 17.81 15.44 -10.93
C CYS A 1139 17.13 15.15 -9.57
N PRO A 1140 16.12 15.93 -9.16
CA PRO A 1140 15.57 15.86 -7.80
C PRO A 1140 14.56 14.73 -7.55
N CYS A 1141 14.13 14.01 -8.59
CA CYS A 1141 12.97 13.09 -8.53
C CYS A 1141 13.02 11.98 -9.60
N LEU A 1142 14.09 11.16 -9.62
CA LEU A 1142 14.20 10.02 -10.56
C LEU A 1142 13.66 8.67 -10.04
N PHE A 1143 13.43 8.50 -8.73
CA PHE A 1143 13.01 7.21 -8.16
C PHE A 1143 12.10 7.29 -6.92
N THR A 1144 11.76 8.48 -6.45
CA THR A 1144 10.94 8.69 -5.24
C THR A 1144 9.70 9.49 -5.59
N ASN A 1145 8.53 9.04 -5.12
CA ASN A 1145 7.26 9.77 -5.28
C ASN A 1145 7.21 11.03 -4.39
N GLU A 1146 8.04 11.07 -3.34
CA GLU A 1146 8.37 12.27 -2.57
C GLU A 1146 9.60 12.90 -3.20
N SER A 1147 9.62 14.23 -3.40
CA SER A 1147 10.85 14.87 -3.85
C SER A 1147 11.89 14.82 -2.72
N LEU A 1148 13.19 14.80 -3.06
CA LEU A 1148 14.29 14.88 -2.09
C LEU A 1148 14.20 16.07 -1.12
N TYR A 1149 13.33 17.03 -1.43
CA TYR A 1149 13.13 18.25 -0.71
C TYR A 1149 11.93 18.25 0.25
N ASP A 1150 10.98 17.33 0.08
CA ASP A 1150 9.75 17.30 0.88
C ASP A 1150 9.91 16.41 2.13
N ALA A 1151 10.76 15.38 2.04
CA ALA A 1151 11.16 14.54 3.18
C ALA A 1151 12.26 15.17 4.07
N GLY A 1152 12.62 16.45 3.85
CA GLY A 1152 13.54 17.21 4.72
C GLY A 1152 15.01 16.78 4.73
N PHE A 1153 15.41 15.80 3.93
CA PHE A 1153 16.77 15.25 3.93
C PHE A 1153 17.85 16.19 3.38
N ILE A 1154 17.48 17.13 2.51
CA ILE A 1154 18.42 18.10 1.90
C ILE A 1154 18.12 19.51 2.41
N SER A 1155 19.17 20.26 2.78
CA SER A 1155 19.01 21.63 3.29
C SER A 1155 18.38 22.60 2.29
N GLN A 1156 17.64 23.61 2.78
CA GLN A 1156 16.95 24.60 1.95
C GLN A 1156 17.90 25.39 1.02
N GLN A 1157 19.15 25.59 1.46
CA GLN A 1157 20.20 26.24 0.66
C GLN A 1157 20.71 25.32 -0.46
N SER A 1158 20.93 24.04 -0.15
CA SER A 1158 21.28 23.02 -1.14
C SER A 1158 20.17 22.79 -2.18
N ARG A 1159 18.88 22.84 -1.78
CA ARG A 1159 17.74 22.76 -2.70
C ARG A 1159 17.83 23.76 -3.85
N GLN A 1160 18.21 25.02 -3.55
CA GLN A 1160 18.36 26.06 -4.57
C GLN A 1160 19.57 25.81 -5.49
N LEU A 1161 20.69 25.34 -4.94
CA LEU A 1161 21.90 25.01 -5.70
C LEU A 1161 21.70 23.80 -6.62
N ILE A 1162 21.00 22.76 -6.15
CA ILE A 1162 20.70 21.55 -6.93
C ILE A 1162 19.74 21.88 -8.07
N GLN A 1163 18.68 22.64 -7.81
CA GLN A 1163 17.75 23.08 -8.86
C GLN A 1163 18.47 23.93 -9.92
N TYR A 1164 19.28 24.90 -9.49
CA TYR A 1164 20.06 25.74 -10.41
C TYR A 1164 21.00 24.91 -11.28
N ALA A 1165 21.73 23.95 -10.69
CA ALA A 1165 22.62 23.05 -11.43
C ALA A 1165 21.85 22.15 -12.42
N TYR A 1166 20.71 21.62 -12.00
CA TYR A 1166 19.85 20.80 -12.84
C TYR A 1166 19.32 21.57 -14.05
N ASP A 1167 18.83 22.80 -13.85
CA ASP A 1167 18.33 23.67 -14.91
C ASP A 1167 19.47 24.04 -15.89
N GLU A 1168 20.65 24.41 -15.38
CA GLU A 1168 21.85 24.73 -16.17
C GLU A 1168 22.30 23.56 -17.06
N TYR A 1169 22.44 22.36 -16.49
CA TYR A 1169 22.87 21.18 -17.26
C TYR A 1169 21.79 20.66 -18.20
N THR A 1170 20.51 20.81 -17.87
CA THR A 1170 19.39 20.48 -18.77
C THR A 1170 19.35 21.43 -19.98
N GLN A 1171 19.62 22.71 -19.76
CA GLN A 1171 19.74 23.70 -20.84
C GLN A 1171 20.93 23.39 -21.77
N LEU A 1172 22.08 23.01 -21.20
CA LEU A 1172 23.25 22.56 -21.97
C LEU A 1172 22.96 21.27 -22.77
N LEU A 1173 22.24 20.31 -22.20
CA LEU A 1173 21.80 19.09 -22.89
C LEU A 1173 20.90 19.42 -24.10
N TRP A 1174 19.94 20.33 -23.92
CA TRP A 1174 19.07 20.76 -25.02
C TRP A 1174 19.86 21.44 -26.15
N TYR A 1175 20.79 22.35 -25.83
CA TYR A 1175 21.64 22.99 -26.83
C TYR A 1175 22.52 22.00 -27.58
N TYR A 1176 23.05 20.97 -26.90
CA TYR A 1176 23.83 19.92 -27.55
C TYR A 1176 23.01 19.12 -28.57
N ILE A 1177 21.80 18.73 -28.19
CA ILE A 1177 20.88 17.97 -29.06
C ILE A 1177 20.46 18.82 -30.27
N LEU A 1178 20.22 20.13 -30.07
CA LEU A 1178 19.84 21.05 -31.14
C LEU A 1178 20.97 21.25 -32.16
N GLU A 1179 22.21 21.51 -31.72
CA GLU A 1179 23.38 21.63 -32.60
C GLU A 1179 23.59 20.35 -33.43
N LYS A 1180 23.50 19.19 -32.77
CA LYS A 1180 23.65 17.87 -33.41
C LYS A 1180 22.56 17.55 -34.43
N SER A 1181 21.40 18.19 -34.31
CA SER A 1181 20.26 18.01 -35.21
C SER A 1181 20.34 18.90 -36.46
N LEU A 1182 21.44 19.62 -36.69
CA LEU A 1182 21.64 20.50 -37.84
C LEU A 1182 20.50 21.51 -38.04
N ASP A 1183 20.11 22.18 -36.93
CA ASP A 1183 19.00 23.15 -36.84
C ASP A 1183 17.58 22.59 -37.16
N HIS A 1184 17.42 21.27 -37.30
CA HIS A 1184 16.09 20.65 -37.41
C HIS A 1184 15.49 20.39 -36.01
N GLU A 1185 14.69 21.33 -35.52
CA GLU A 1185 14.02 21.27 -34.20
C GLU A 1185 13.20 19.97 -34.00
N GLU A 1186 12.51 19.48 -35.03
CA GLU A 1186 11.75 18.21 -34.97
C GLU A 1186 12.63 17.00 -34.64
N GLN A 1187 13.85 16.95 -35.20
CA GLN A 1187 14.81 15.89 -34.96
C GLN A 1187 15.43 16.01 -33.55
N ALA A 1188 15.60 17.24 -33.06
CA ALA A 1188 16.03 17.50 -31.69
C ALA A 1188 14.97 17.05 -30.66
N VAL A 1189 13.71 17.41 -30.88
CA VAL A 1189 12.56 16.95 -30.07
C VAL A 1189 12.47 15.42 -30.10
N LEU A 1190 12.53 14.79 -31.28
CA LEU A 1190 12.48 13.33 -31.41
C LEU A 1190 13.62 12.64 -30.65
N THR A 1191 14.82 13.21 -30.67
CA THR A 1191 15.99 12.68 -29.93
C THR A 1191 15.80 12.83 -28.42
N TYR A 1192 15.28 13.97 -27.96
CA TYR A 1192 14.96 14.21 -26.54
C TYR A 1192 13.84 13.30 -26.03
N THR A 1193 12.77 13.10 -26.81
CA THR A 1193 11.69 12.16 -26.48
C THR A 1193 12.23 10.72 -26.35
N LYS A 1194 13.12 10.28 -27.25
CA LYS A 1194 13.79 8.97 -27.14
C LYS A 1194 14.63 8.84 -25.87
N ILE A 1195 15.34 9.89 -25.46
CA ILE A 1195 16.10 9.91 -24.19
C ILE A 1195 15.15 9.65 -23.02
N VAL A 1196 14.05 10.38 -22.90
CA VAL A 1196 13.11 10.23 -21.78
C VAL A 1196 12.46 8.84 -21.78
N THR A 1197 12.01 8.36 -22.95
CA THR A 1197 11.49 6.99 -23.15
C THR A 1197 12.44 5.92 -22.63
N THR A 1198 13.73 6.01 -22.96
CA THR A 1198 14.74 5.04 -22.53
C THR A 1198 15.01 5.13 -21.02
N VAL A 1199 15.03 6.33 -20.43
CA VAL A 1199 15.18 6.50 -18.97
C VAL A 1199 14.08 5.76 -18.21
N LEU A 1200 12.84 5.83 -18.68
CA LEU A 1200 11.69 5.09 -18.12
C LEU A 1200 11.85 3.57 -18.21
N HIS A 1201 12.28 3.05 -19.37
CA HIS A 1201 12.59 1.62 -19.50
C HIS A 1201 13.75 1.18 -18.58
N LEU A 1202 14.75 2.04 -18.39
CA LEU A 1202 15.88 1.79 -17.50
C LEU A 1202 15.51 1.87 -16.02
N GLN A 1203 14.57 2.73 -15.61
CA GLN A 1203 14.08 2.80 -14.22
C GLN A 1203 13.55 1.43 -13.77
N ASN A 1204 12.69 0.82 -14.58
CA ASN A 1204 12.11 -0.50 -14.30
C ASN A 1204 13.19 -1.59 -14.21
N VAL A 1205 14.12 -1.65 -15.17
CA VAL A 1205 15.20 -2.66 -15.19
C VAL A 1205 16.18 -2.45 -14.02
N SER A 1206 16.51 -1.20 -13.69
CA SER A 1206 17.47 -0.86 -12.62
C SER A 1206 16.91 -1.15 -11.23
N SER A 1207 15.60 -0.95 -11.00
CA SER A 1207 14.96 -1.30 -9.74
C SER A 1207 15.07 -2.81 -9.44
N GLU A 1208 14.83 -3.66 -10.45
CA GLU A 1208 14.95 -5.11 -10.31
C GLU A 1208 16.40 -5.57 -10.12
N ILE A 1209 17.37 -4.98 -10.82
CA ILE A 1209 18.80 -5.30 -10.62
C ILE A 1209 19.24 -4.87 -9.22
N TYR A 1210 18.87 -3.67 -8.78
CA TYR A 1210 19.25 -3.16 -7.46
C TYR A 1210 18.63 -4.00 -6.33
N GLY A 1211 17.35 -4.36 -6.42
CA GLY A 1211 16.68 -5.20 -5.41
C GLY A 1211 17.34 -6.58 -5.24
N ILE A 1212 17.90 -7.18 -6.31
CA ILE A 1212 18.65 -8.43 -6.22
C ILE A 1212 19.98 -8.23 -5.47
N VAL A 1213 20.68 -7.11 -5.69
CA VAL A 1213 21.92 -6.77 -4.98
C VAL A 1213 21.64 -6.43 -3.50
N GLU A 1214 20.56 -5.70 -3.24
CA GLU A 1214 20.10 -5.26 -1.91
C GLU A 1214 19.67 -6.44 -1.02
N CYS A 1215 19.03 -7.47 -1.59
CA CYS A 1215 18.74 -8.73 -0.89
C CYS A 1215 19.99 -9.57 -0.57
N SER A 1216 21.15 -9.23 -1.15
CA SER A 1216 22.34 -10.11 -1.15
C SER A 1216 23.53 -9.57 -0.35
N VAL A 1217 23.57 -8.27 0.00
CA VAL A 1217 24.73 -7.66 0.69
C VAL A 1217 24.29 -6.59 1.69
N GLN A 1218 25.00 -6.50 2.82
CA GLN A 1218 24.80 -5.45 3.82
C GLN A 1218 25.05 -4.05 3.21
N ILE A 1219 23.99 -3.24 3.17
CA ILE A 1219 23.94 -1.89 2.58
C ILE A 1219 25.02 -0.96 3.15
N ASP A 1220 25.43 -1.19 4.41
CA ASP A 1220 26.42 -0.39 5.14
C ASP A 1220 27.79 -0.32 4.44
N GLN A 1221 28.22 -1.38 3.74
CA GLN A 1221 29.52 -1.39 3.06
C GLN A 1221 29.58 -0.39 1.90
N LEU A 1222 28.51 -0.31 1.10
CA LEU A 1222 28.42 0.63 -0.02
C LEU A 1222 28.36 2.07 0.51
N HIS A 1223 27.63 2.30 1.60
CA HIS A 1223 27.55 3.59 2.29
C HIS A 1223 28.93 4.06 2.78
N MET A 1224 29.69 3.19 3.46
CA MET A 1224 31.04 3.53 3.95
C MET A 1224 32.03 3.79 2.80
N MET A 1225 31.93 3.08 1.69
CA MET A 1225 32.76 3.31 0.50
C MET A 1225 32.47 4.68 -0.14
N MET A 1226 31.20 5.04 -0.33
CA MET A 1226 30.84 6.35 -0.89
C MET A 1226 31.30 7.49 0.02
N GLN A 1227 31.16 7.30 1.33
CA GLN A 1227 31.61 8.25 2.34
C GLN A 1227 33.15 8.40 2.35
N SER A 1228 33.92 7.30 2.26
CA SER A 1228 35.38 7.37 2.26
C SER A 1228 35.95 8.08 1.02
N VAL A 1229 35.39 7.83 -0.18
CA VAL A 1229 35.80 8.52 -1.42
C VAL A 1229 35.42 10.00 -1.42
N LEU A 1230 34.31 10.37 -0.77
CA LEU A 1230 33.95 11.77 -0.55
C LEU A 1230 34.94 12.48 0.39
N HIS A 1231 35.36 11.83 1.49
CA HIS A 1231 36.28 12.39 2.49
C HIS A 1231 37.76 12.37 2.11
N LEU A 1232 38.21 11.51 1.18
CA LEU A 1232 39.57 11.54 0.64
C LEU A 1232 39.80 12.87 -0.12
N THR A 1233 40.53 13.81 0.49
CA THR A 1233 40.86 15.14 -0.07
C THR A 1233 41.95 15.08 -1.13
#